data_AF-A0A8X7P058-F1
#
_entry.id   AF-A0A8X7P058-F1
#
_cell.length_a   1.000
_cell.length_b   1.000
_cell.length_c   1.000
_cell.angle_alpha   90.00
_cell.angle_beta   90.00
_cell.angle_gamma   90.00
#
_symmetry.space_group_name_H-M   'P 1'
#
loop_
_entity.id
_entity.type
_entity.pdbx_description
1 polymer ?
#
loop_
_entity_poly.entity_id
_entity_poly.type
_entity_poly.pdbx_seq_one_letter_code
_entity_poly.pdbx_strand_id
1 'polypeptide(L)'
;MSTCKTITFIIFTATTLLASSNAAVNATTQPLFSAILIFGDSTVDTGNNNYPINTFFRSDHEANGRFSNGKLIPDILAAKYNIKQLVPPFLQPNPSDQDIVTGVCFASAGAGYDDLTTRLKSIVGDKKAMEIVNNALVVISAGTNDFILNYYTIPSRRLQYHHVSSYQDFILKRLDNLIGKNFCVLREEDILRHQMDAIDRVSVVLSITEVEASVLLRYFHWSVGKVHDEWFADEEGVRNTVGILEKPVVPPSDDTELTCGICFDPYPPEKIASVSCGHPFCTTCWTGYISTTINDGPGCLMLRCPDPSCLAAVGHDMVDKLASEEDKDKYNRYFLRSYIEDNRKMKWCPAPGCEYAIDFVAGSGNYDVSCLCSFSFCWNCTEEAHRPVDCSTVSKWILKNSAESENMNWILANSKPCPRCKRPIEKNQGCMHMTCTPPCKYEFCWLCLGAWMDHGERTGGFYACNRYEVAKQEGQSRQKAMTDLQQLQTHNLEKLSDKQCTPESQLKFILEAWLQIIECRRVLKWTYAYGYYLPDHEHAKRQFFEYLQGQEAESGLERLHQCVEKDLLQFLNAEGPSKDFNDFRTKLAGLTSVTKNYFENLVKALENGLADVDSHAACSSKATSSKSTGCSSKTRGKGKGSSRTGGS
;
A
#
# COMPACT_ATOMS: atom_id res chain seq x y z
N MET A 1 28.74 61.39 12.33
CA MET A 1 29.27 60.08 12.75
C MET A 1 28.77 59.76 14.14
N SER A 2 28.27 58.53 14.28
CA SER A 2 27.93 57.77 15.49
C SER A 2 26.79 58.24 16.40
N THR A 3 25.76 57.41 16.35
CA THR A 3 24.59 57.23 17.23
C THR A 3 24.97 56.76 18.63
N CYS A 4 24.28 57.29 19.65
CA CYS A 4 23.96 56.57 20.89
C CYS A 4 22.86 57.31 21.64
N LYS A 5 21.64 56.76 21.73
CA LYS A 5 20.63 57.20 22.71
C LYS A 5 19.77 56.02 23.17
N THR A 6 20.05 55.56 24.37
CA THR A 6 19.14 54.86 25.28
C THR A 6 18.03 55.83 25.71
N ILE A 7 16.75 55.46 25.62
CA ILE A 7 15.66 56.14 26.36
C ILE A 7 14.66 55.09 26.87
N THR A 8 14.62 54.97 28.20
CA THR A 8 13.54 54.39 29.02
C THR A 8 12.30 55.28 28.96
N PHE A 9 11.08 54.72 28.94
CA PHE A 9 9.92 55.42 29.54
C PHE A 9 8.83 54.44 30.03
N ILE A 10 8.47 54.63 31.31
CA ILE A 10 7.41 53.95 32.05
C ILE A 10 6.22 54.91 32.15
N ILE A 11 5.04 54.41 31.75
CA ILE A 11 3.66 54.61 32.24
C ILE A 11 3.13 56.06 32.43
N PHE A 12 2.02 56.36 31.75
CA PHE A 12 0.95 57.19 32.29
C PHE A 12 -0.40 56.48 32.12
N THR A 13 -1.06 56.22 33.25
CA THR A 13 -2.39 55.64 33.41
C THR A 13 -3.48 56.70 33.19
N ALA A 14 -4.55 56.33 32.48
CA ALA A 14 -5.86 56.96 32.64
C ALA A 14 -6.95 55.88 32.63
N THR A 15 -7.28 55.43 33.83
CA THR A 15 -8.50 54.72 34.21
C THR A 15 -9.72 55.61 33.97
N THR A 16 -10.71 55.13 33.21
CA THR A 16 -12.14 55.02 33.59
C THR A 16 -12.98 54.60 32.39
N LEU A 17 -13.30 53.30 32.29
CA LEU A 17 -14.67 52.77 32.11
C LEU A 17 -14.61 51.23 32.25
N LEU A 18 -14.39 50.78 33.49
CA LEU A 18 -14.74 49.43 33.95
C LEU A 18 -16.21 49.48 34.36
N ALA A 19 -17.09 48.79 33.63
CA ALA A 19 -18.25 48.06 34.16
C ALA A 19 -19.23 47.70 33.02
N SER A 20 -18.84 46.79 32.13
CA SER A 20 -19.72 45.80 31.49
C SER A 20 -18.96 45.15 30.34
N SER A 21 -18.29 44.03 30.64
CA SER A 21 -17.99 42.89 29.74
C SER A 21 -16.90 41.99 30.35
N ASN A 22 -16.98 41.71 31.66
CA ASN A 22 -16.40 40.47 32.19
C ASN A 22 -17.38 39.34 31.87
N ALA A 23 -17.43 38.92 30.60
CA ALA A 23 -18.00 37.67 30.13
C ALA A 23 -17.90 37.61 28.60
N ALA A 24 -16.74 37.20 28.05
CA ALA A 24 -16.61 36.46 26.78
C ALA A 24 -15.18 36.54 26.19
N VAL A 25 -14.15 36.07 26.91
CA VAL A 25 -12.95 35.51 26.25
C VAL A 25 -12.50 34.28 27.04
N ASN A 26 -13.42 33.33 27.17
CA ASN A 26 -13.11 31.92 27.45
C ASN A 26 -13.96 31.10 26.47
N ALA A 27 -13.78 31.35 25.18
CA ALA A 27 -14.12 30.37 24.17
C ALA A 27 -12.94 29.41 24.10
N THR A 28 -12.93 28.39 24.96
CA THR A 28 -12.07 27.22 24.81
C THR A 28 -12.37 26.58 23.46
N THR A 29 -11.56 26.92 22.45
CA THR A 29 -11.46 26.12 21.23
C THR A 29 -10.95 24.75 21.65
N GLN A 30 -11.72 23.70 21.36
CA GLN A 30 -11.26 22.33 21.56
C GLN A 30 -9.92 22.14 20.82
N PRO A 31 -8.90 21.55 21.46
CA PRO A 31 -7.61 21.37 20.82
C PRO A 31 -7.78 20.47 19.58
N LEU A 32 -7.13 20.84 18.48
CA LEU A 32 -7.23 20.13 17.19
C LEU A 32 -6.73 18.68 17.30
N PHE A 33 -5.85 18.42 18.27
CA PHE A 33 -5.31 17.11 18.60
C PHE A 33 -5.41 16.90 20.12
N SER A 34 -5.73 15.68 20.55
CA SER A 34 -5.87 15.36 21.98
C SER A 34 -4.51 15.10 22.66
N ALA A 35 -3.48 14.78 21.88
CA ALA A 35 -2.13 14.49 22.36
C ALA A 35 -1.05 14.81 21.31
N ILE A 36 0.20 14.87 21.76
CA ILE A 36 1.39 14.99 20.89
C ILE A 36 2.45 13.95 21.24
N LEU A 37 2.83 13.10 20.29
CA LEU A 37 3.86 12.06 20.48
C LEU A 37 5.06 12.39 19.62
N ILE A 38 6.25 12.43 20.22
CA ILE A 38 7.45 12.92 19.54
C ILE A 38 8.53 11.86 19.57
N PHE A 39 9.08 11.58 18.41
CA PHE A 39 10.08 10.56 18.14
C PHE A 39 11.22 11.20 17.37
N GLY A 40 12.47 10.87 17.67
CA GLY A 40 13.58 11.33 16.83
C GLY A 40 14.90 11.59 17.53
N ASP A 41 15.70 12.41 16.86
CA ASP A 41 17.08 12.73 17.23
C ASP A 41 17.21 13.90 18.23
N SER A 42 18.45 14.36 18.44
CA SER A 42 18.81 15.44 19.37
C SER A 42 18.10 16.77 19.13
N THR A 43 17.58 17.02 17.92
CA THR A 43 16.88 18.29 17.60
C THR A 43 15.51 18.43 18.27
N VAL A 44 14.93 17.31 18.68
CA VAL A 44 13.61 17.25 19.33
C VAL A 44 13.66 16.61 20.72
N ASP A 45 14.85 16.22 21.19
CA ASP A 45 15.06 15.69 22.55
C ASP A 45 14.79 16.78 23.60
N THR A 46 13.80 16.52 24.45
CA THR A 46 13.38 17.44 25.52
C THR A 46 14.03 17.17 26.87
N GLY A 47 15.02 16.28 26.93
CA GLY A 47 15.79 15.95 28.12
C GLY A 47 15.81 14.46 28.49
N ASN A 48 15.46 13.54 27.58
CA ASN A 48 15.47 12.09 27.87
C ASN A 48 16.86 11.58 28.26
N ASN A 49 17.89 12.20 27.69
CA ASN A 49 19.29 11.88 27.93
C ASN A 49 19.83 12.24 29.31
N ASN A 50 19.03 12.90 30.15
CA ASN A 50 19.39 13.20 31.54
C ASN A 50 18.96 12.10 32.51
N TYR A 51 18.21 11.12 32.01
CA TYR A 51 17.71 9.96 32.75
C TYR A 51 18.42 8.71 32.22
N PRO A 52 18.43 7.56 32.93
CA PRO A 52 19.48 6.56 32.84
C PRO A 52 19.46 5.74 31.53
N ILE A 53 19.79 6.38 30.42
CA ILE A 53 20.32 5.80 29.19
C ILE A 53 21.81 6.15 29.20
N ASN A 54 22.67 5.15 28.99
CA ASN A 54 24.12 5.33 28.98
C ASN A 54 24.56 6.03 27.67
N THR A 55 24.21 7.31 27.49
CA THR A 55 24.54 8.11 26.30
C THR A 55 25.71 9.06 26.55
N PHE A 56 26.51 9.31 25.51
CA PHE A 56 27.62 10.27 25.56
C PHE A 56 27.18 11.74 25.55
N PHE A 57 25.94 12.03 25.12
CA PHE A 57 25.42 13.39 24.98
C PHE A 57 24.32 13.63 26.00
N ARG A 58 24.54 14.53 26.96
CA ARG A 58 23.53 14.94 27.94
C ARG A 58 22.93 16.30 27.60
N SER A 59 21.72 16.53 28.08
CA SER A 59 20.94 17.74 27.83
C SER A 59 20.91 18.60 29.11
N ASP A 60 22.06 18.81 29.74
CA ASP A 60 22.19 19.23 31.15
C ASP A 60 22.49 20.72 31.36
N HIS A 61 21.85 21.62 30.60
CA HIS A 61 21.94 23.04 30.95
C HIS A 61 21.35 23.32 32.35
N GLU A 62 22.16 23.98 33.19
CA GLU A 62 21.98 24.16 34.66
C GLU A 62 20.66 24.80 35.12
N ALA A 63 19.76 25.22 34.21
CA ALA A 63 18.50 25.87 34.57
C ALA A 63 17.23 25.04 34.31
N ASN A 64 17.24 24.05 33.40
CA ASN A 64 16.02 23.27 33.09
C ASN A 64 16.24 21.81 32.67
N GLY A 65 17.49 21.33 32.55
CA GLY A 65 17.76 19.97 32.09
C GLY A 65 17.31 19.73 30.64
N ARG A 66 17.50 20.72 29.77
CA ARG A 66 17.23 20.64 28.32
C ARG A 66 18.38 21.27 27.51
N PHE A 67 18.40 21.07 26.19
CA PHE A 67 19.42 21.63 25.30
C PHE A 67 19.34 23.15 25.13
N SER A 68 18.28 23.79 25.62
CA SER A 68 18.19 25.25 25.69
C SER A 68 17.22 25.69 26.79
N ASN A 69 17.37 26.94 27.24
CA ASN A 69 16.42 27.60 28.15
C ASN A 69 15.13 28.08 27.45
N GLY A 70 15.05 27.94 26.12
CA GLY A 70 13.89 28.31 25.32
C GLY A 70 12.93 27.14 25.07
N LYS A 71 11.81 27.44 24.40
CA LYS A 71 10.90 26.41 23.87
C LYS A 71 11.59 25.66 22.73
N LEU A 72 11.62 24.33 22.81
CA LEU A 72 12.09 23.45 21.74
C LEU A 72 10.98 23.22 20.71
N ILE A 73 11.32 22.68 19.53
CA ILE A 73 10.35 22.36 18.45
C ILE A 73 9.10 21.61 19.00
N PRO A 74 9.25 20.56 19.83
CA PRO A 74 8.16 19.95 20.60
C PRO A 74 7.20 20.92 21.27
N ASP A 75 7.73 21.88 22.03
CA ASP A 75 6.95 22.82 22.83
C ASP A 75 6.27 23.88 21.97
N ILE A 76 6.93 24.31 20.90
CA ILE A 76 6.38 25.28 19.95
C ILE A 76 5.17 24.67 19.25
N LEU A 77 5.27 23.41 18.81
CA LEU A 77 4.17 22.69 18.17
C LEU A 77 3.03 22.44 19.17
N ALA A 78 3.33 21.90 20.35
CA ALA A 78 2.33 21.64 21.37
C ALA A 78 1.58 22.92 21.81
N ALA A 79 2.30 24.04 21.96
CA ALA A 79 1.69 25.31 22.33
C ALA A 79 0.86 25.92 21.20
N LYS A 80 1.32 25.80 19.95
CA LYS A 80 0.59 26.28 18.76
C LYS A 80 -0.77 25.59 18.61
N TYR A 81 -0.84 24.30 18.93
CA TYR A 81 -2.06 23.52 18.84
C TYR A 81 -2.87 23.46 20.14
N ASN A 82 -2.53 24.30 21.13
CA ASN A 82 -3.18 24.37 22.45
C ASN A 82 -3.23 23.02 23.19
N ILE A 83 -2.24 22.15 22.96
CA ILE A 83 -2.15 20.82 23.60
C ILE A 83 -1.50 20.97 24.98
N LYS A 84 -0.31 21.58 25.03
CA LYS A 84 0.43 21.90 26.28
C LYS A 84 1.52 22.92 26.03
N GLN A 85 2.01 23.56 27.09
CA GLN A 85 3.04 24.61 27.00
C GLN A 85 4.47 24.06 26.85
N LEU A 86 4.75 22.92 27.47
CA LEU A 86 6.04 22.22 27.40
C LEU A 86 5.77 20.73 27.27
N VAL A 87 6.55 20.03 26.44
CA VAL A 87 6.46 18.59 26.22
C VAL A 87 7.55 17.89 27.06
N PRO A 88 7.17 17.15 28.11
CA PRO A 88 8.15 16.53 28.98
C PRO A 88 8.83 15.31 28.33
N PRO A 89 10.08 15.00 28.73
CA PRO A 89 10.74 13.77 28.31
C PRO A 89 10.09 12.55 28.95
N PHE A 90 9.93 11.47 28.18
CA PHE A 90 9.30 10.22 28.63
C PHE A 90 10.02 9.57 29.82
N LEU A 91 11.35 9.64 29.85
CA LEU A 91 12.18 8.99 30.87
C LEU A 91 12.31 9.78 32.17
N GLN A 92 11.64 10.93 32.29
CA GLN A 92 11.60 11.64 33.57
C GLN A 92 11.03 10.73 34.68
N PRO A 93 11.58 10.75 35.91
CA PRO A 93 11.05 10.00 37.03
C PRO A 93 9.62 10.46 37.34
N ASN A 94 8.68 9.51 37.40
CA ASN A 94 7.27 9.74 37.72
C ASN A 94 6.59 10.82 36.83
N PRO A 95 6.49 10.61 35.50
CA PRO A 95 5.72 11.50 34.65
C PRO A 95 4.26 11.49 35.11
N SER A 96 3.62 12.66 35.15
CA SER A 96 2.20 12.79 35.46
C SER A 96 1.36 11.99 34.46
N ASP A 97 0.31 11.31 34.93
CA ASP A 97 -0.62 10.59 34.06
C ASP A 97 -1.23 11.53 33.00
N GLN A 98 -1.48 12.79 33.37
CA GLN A 98 -1.98 13.80 32.45
C GLN A 98 -0.93 14.15 31.37
N ASP A 99 0.35 14.12 31.70
CA ASP A 99 1.42 14.34 30.73
C ASP A 99 1.53 13.20 29.73
N ILE A 100 1.38 11.96 30.20
CA ILE A 100 1.40 10.76 29.35
C ILE A 100 0.18 10.74 28.42
N VAL A 101 -1.00 11.12 28.93
CA VAL A 101 -2.25 11.16 28.16
C VAL A 101 -2.25 12.25 27.10
N THR A 102 -1.71 13.43 27.42
CA THR A 102 -1.61 14.56 26.47
C THR A 102 -0.32 14.52 25.64
N GLY A 103 0.53 13.52 25.88
CA GLY A 103 1.69 13.20 25.06
C GLY A 103 3.05 13.67 25.60
N VAL A 104 4.08 12.87 25.32
CA VAL A 104 5.45 13.00 25.84
C VAL A 104 6.46 12.88 24.69
N CYS A 105 7.70 13.30 24.94
CA CYS A 105 8.79 13.14 24.00
C CYS A 105 9.58 11.84 24.25
N PHE A 106 9.75 11.02 23.23
CA PHE A 106 10.55 9.80 23.21
C PHE A 106 11.89 9.97 22.50
N ALA A 107 12.17 11.15 21.95
CA ALA A 107 13.42 11.43 21.25
C ALA A 107 14.61 11.39 22.21
N SER A 108 15.73 10.83 21.76
CA SER A 108 16.95 10.70 22.56
C SER A 108 18.18 11.00 21.70
N ALA A 109 19.01 11.93 22.17
CA ALA A 109 20.25 12.27 21.48
C ALA A 109 21.26 11.10 21.51
N GLY A 110 21.58 10.51 20.36
CA GLY A 110 22.67 9.52 20.27
C GLY A 110 22.41 8.14 20.87
N ALA A 111 21.17 7.82 21.28
CA ALA A 111 20.77 6.46 21.69
C ALA A 111 19.99 5.69 20.61
N GLY A 112 19.41 6.38 19.63
CA GLY A 112 18.44 5.77 18.70
C GLY A 112 17.04 5.65 19.31
N TYR A 113 16.19 4.82 18.72
CA TYR A 113 14.84 4.51 19.22
C TYR A 113 14.90 3.44 20.33
N ASP A 114 14.22 3.68 21.46
CA ASP A 114 14.08 2.71 22.56
C ASP A 114 12.73 1.97 22.42
N ASP A 115 12.78 0.64 22.37
CA ASP A 115 11.62 -0.26 22.21
C ASP A 115 10.67 -0.28 23.43
N LEU A 116 11.04 0.37 24.55
CA LEU A 116 10.22 0.43 25.77
C LEU A 116 9.07 1.46 25.68
N THR A 117 8.23 1.40 24.64
CA THR A 117 7.01 2.21 24.49
C THR A 117 5.74 1.48 24.92
N THR A 118 5.74 0.84 26.11
CA THR A 118 4.57 0.07 26.61
C THR A 118 3.93 0.59 27.91
N ARG A 119 4.07 1.88 28.25
CA ARG A 119 3.41 2.47 29.44
C ARG A 119 2.02 3.07 29.20
N LEU A 120 1.68 3.50 27.99
CA LEU A 120 0.39 4.15 27.71
C LEU A 120 -0.79 3.17 27.90
N LYS A 121 -0.67 1.95 27.37
CA LYS A 121 -1.70 0.89 27.48
C LYS A 121 -2.00 0.51 28.93
N SER A 122 -0.97 0.43 29.78
CA SER A 122 -1.15 0.07 31.21
C SER A 122 -1.86 1.15 32.03
N ILE A 123 -1.84 2.42 31.58
CA ILE A 123 -2.40 3.55 32.34
C ILE A 123 -3.86 3.81 31.95
N VAL A 124 -4.18 3.79 30.65
CA VAL A 124 -5.53 4.16 30.15
C VAL A 124 -6.34 2.99 29.60
N GLY A 125 -5.75 1.79 29.49
CA GLY A 125 -6.36 0.63 28.85
C GLY A 125 -6.31 0.68 27.32
N ASP A 126 -6.39 -0.48 26.67
CA ASP A 126 -6.14 -0.63 25.23
C ASP A 126 -7.04 0.25 24.34
N LYS A 127 -8.34 0.30 24.66
CA LYS A 127 -9.32 1.02 23.84
C LYS A 127 -9.07 2.54 23.85
N LYS A 128 -8.75 3.10 25.03
CA LYS A 128 -8.48 4.54 25.19
C LYS A 128 -7.07 4.91 24.75
N ALA A 129 -6.10 3.99 24.87
CA ALA A 129 -4.77 4.18 24.29
C ALA A 129 -4.83 4.31 22.77
N MET A 130 -5.61 3.47 22.08
CA MET A 130 -5.81 3.55 20.63
C MET A 130 -6.53 4.84 20.21
N GLU A 131 -7.53 5.29 20.99
CA GLU A 131 -8.21 6.56 20.74
C GLU A 131 -7.28 7.78 20.87
N ILE A 132 -6.37 7.77 21.85
CA ILE A 132 -5.35 8.80 22.02
C ILE A 132 -4.37 8.79 20.83
N VAL A 133 -3.85 7.61 20.46
CA VAL A 133 -2.90 7.48 19.34
C VAL A 133 -3.52 7.90 18.01
N ASN A 134 -4.76 7.51 17.73
CA ASN A 134 -5.44 7.86 16.48
C ASN A 134 -5.74 9.35 16.32
N ASN A 135 -5.82 10.10 17.45
CA ASN A 135 -6.10 11.53 17.47
C ASN A 135 -4.88 12.38 17.88
N ALA A 136 -3.70 11.76 17.98
CA ALA A 136 -2.46 12.43 18.34
C ALA A 136 -1.78 13.07 17.13
N LEU A 137 -1.13 14.21 17.36
CA LEU A 137 -0.10 14.71 16.46
C LEU A 137 1.19 13.89 16.68
N VAL A 138 1.58 13.09 15.69
CA VAL A 138 2.84 12.33 15.72
C VAL A 138 3.92 13.09 14.97
N VAL A 139 5.03 13.38 15.64
CA VAL A 139 6.19 14.08 15.06
C VAL A 139 7.38 13.13 15.06
N ILE A 140 7.92 12.86 13.87
CA ILE A 140 9.13 12.04 13.67
C ILE A 140 10.22 12.95 13.11
N SER A 141 11.30 13.18 13.87
CA SER A 141 12.52 13.84 13.41
C SER A 141 13.57 12.78 13.09
N ALA A 142 14.00 12.68 11.84
CA ALA A 142 14.96 11.70 11.36
C ALA A 142 15.76 12.29 10.19
N GLY A 143 16.99 11.81 9.99
CA GLY A 143 17.85 12.21 8.86
C GLY A 143 18.72 13.45 9.11
N THR A 144 18.53 14.20 10.21
CA THR A 144 19.29 15.44 10.45
C THR A 144 20.81 15.18 10.52
N ASN A 145 21.21 14.15 11.26
CA ASN A 145 22.61 13.73 11.35
C ASN A 145 23.11 13.10 10.04
N ASP A 146 22.23 12.44 9.28
CA ASP A 146 22.59 11.86 7.99
C ASP A 146 22.98 12.94 6.98
N PHE A 147 22.32 14.09 6.99
CA PHE A 147 22.72 15.22 6.16
C PHE A 147 23.89 15.99 6.76
N ILE A 148 23.77 16.45 8.02
CA ILE A 148 24.78 17.32 8.62
C ILE A 148 26.11 16.59 8.79
N LEU A 149 26.10 15.42 9.43
CA LEU A 149 27.32 14.67 9.73
C LEU A 149 27.73 13.81 8.55
N ASN A 150 26.85 12.95 8.04
CA ASN A 150 27.27 11.91 7.10
C ASN A 150 27.40 12.39 5.65
N TYR A 151 26.73 13.48 5.24
CA TYR A 151 26.77 14.00 3.87
C TYR A 151 27.57 15.30 3.73
N TYR A 152 27.36 16.27 4.61
CA TYR A 152 28.01 17.58 4.53
C TYR A 152 29.35 17.64 5.28
N THR A 153 29.45 17.03 6.47
CA THR A 153 30.67 17.11 7.30
C THR A 153 31.67 16.00 6.97
N ILE A 154 31.20 14.75 6.88
CA ILE A 154 32.01 13.58 6.51
C ILE A 154 31.77 13.32 5.02
N PRO A 155 32.77 13.46 4.14
CA PRO A 155 32.53 13.43 2.70
C PRO A 155 32.24 12.04 2.13
N SER A 156 32.31 10.97 2.93
CA SER A 156 32.15 9.58 2.45
C SER A 156 30.80 9.32 1.77
N ARG A 157 29.68 9.85 2.29
CA ARG A 157 28.38 9.71 1.61
C ARG A 157 28.24 10.64 0.41
N ARG A 158 28.90 11.79 0.41
CA ARG A 158 28.95 12.69 -0.76
C ARG A 158 29.78 12.11 -1.92
N LEU A 159 30.76 11.25 -1.60
CA LEU A 159 31.50 10.49 -2.60
C LEU A 159 30.67 9.33 -3.18
N GLN A 160 29.79 8.72 -2.38
CA GLN A 160 28.88 7.66 -2.84
C GLN A 160 27.63 8.21 -3.54
N TYR A 161 27.17 9.38 -3.13
CA TYR A 161 25.98 10.06 -3.64
C TYR A 161 26.39 11.48 -4.01
N HIS A 162 26.84 11.67 -5.26
CA HIS A 162 27.36 12.96 -5.72
C HIS A 162 26.33 14.09 -5.71
N HIS A 163 25.05 13.75 -5.89
CA HIS A 163 23.93 14.68 -5.82
C HIS A 163 23.13 14.51 -4.53
N VAL A 164 22.76 15.64 -3.91
CA VAL A 164 22.04 15.65 -2.63
C VAL A 164 20.65 15.03 -2.76
N SER A 165 20.02 15.16 -3.94
CA SER A 165 18.77 14.49 -4.28
C SER A 165 18.88 12.97 -4.20
N SER A 166 19.97 12.38 -4.69
CA SER A 166 20.20 10.94 -4.64
C SER A 166 20.38 10.42 -3.21
N TYR A 167 21.04 11.20 -2.35
CA TYR A 167 21.16 10.86 -0.94
C TYR A 167 19.84 11.06 -0.18
N GLN A 168 19.05 12.08 -0.55
CA GLN A 168 17.71 12.29 -0.03
C GLN A 168 16.80 11.10 -0.34
N ASP A 169 16.80 10.60 -1.58
CA ASP A 169 16.01 9.42 -1.96
C ASP A 169 16.42 8.17 -1.16
N PHE A 170 17.73 8.01 -0.90
CA PHE A 170 18.24 6.93 -0.05
C PHE A 170 17.70 7.01 1.39
N ILE A 171 17.71 8.20 2.00
CA ILE A 171 17.19 8.40 3.36
C ILE A 171 15.67 8.25 3.39
N LEU A 172 14.95 8.74 2.37
CA LEU A 172 13.50 8.56 2.24
C LEU A 172 13.12 7.08 2.13
N LYS A 173 13.84 6.28 1.33
CA LYS A 173 13.62 4.83 1.24
C LYS A 173 13.83 4.13 2.59
N ARG A 174 14.81 4.56 3.39
CA ARG A 174 15.04 4.05 4.74
C ARG A 174 13.92 4.44 5.70
N LEU A 175 13.40 5.66 5.58
CA LEU A 175 12.29 6.15 6.38
C LEU A 175 10.97 5.47 6.02
N ASP A 176 10.70 5.22 4.73
CA ASP A 176 9.51 4.49 4.26
C ASP A 176 9.46 3.06 4.81
N ASN A 177 10.62 2.38 4.85
CA ASN A 177 10.76 1.06 5.48
C ASN A 177 10.49 1.11 7.00
N LEU A 178 10.79 2.24 7.65
CA LEU A 178 10.59 2.44 9.09
C LEU A 178 9.14 2.84 9.44
N ILE A 179 8.44 3.56 8.55
CA ILE A 179 7.06 4.04 8.73
C ILE A 179 6.02 2.94 8.43
N GLY A 180 6.46 1.73 8.06
CA GLY A 180 5.58 0.56 7.99
C GLY A 180 4.84 0.39 6.67
N LYS A 181 5.37 0.95 5.56
CA LYS A 181 5.03 0.39 4.25
C LYS A 181 5.83 -0.90 4.09
N ASN A 182 5.13 -2.02 4.03
CA ASN A 182 5.71 -3.34 3.78
C ASN A 182 6.15 -3.51 2.31
N PHE A 183 6.24 -2.42 1.55
CA PHE A 183 6.66 -2.43 0.16
C PHE A 183 7.14 -1.04 -0.30
N CYS A 184 8.01 -1.03 -1.31
CA CYS A 184 8.49 0.16 -2.01
C CYS A 184 8.13 0.05 -3.50
N VAL A 185 7.75 1.15 -4.14
CA VAL A 185 7.55 1.20 -5.60
C VAL A 185 8.86 1.61 -6.26
N LEU A 186 9.33 0.81 -7.20
CA LEU A 186 10.55 1.04 -7.96
C LEU A 186 10.20 1.62 -9.33
N ARG A 187 10.84 2.75 -9.68
CA ARG A 187 10.85 3.29 -11.04
C ARG A 187 11.92 2.60 -11.87
N GLU A 188 11.84 2.73 -13.18
CA GLU A 188 12.87 2.22 -14.11
C GLU A 188 14.29 2.66 -13.70
N GLU A 189 14.48 3.94 -13.36
CA GLU A 189 15.75 4.48 -12.88
C GLU A 189 16.28 3.77 -11.62
N ASP A 190 15.37 3.38 -10.70
CA ASP A 190 15.73 2.68 -9.48
C ASP A 190 16.15 1.23 -9.80
N ILE A 191 15.49 0.60 -10.77
CA ILE A 191 15.78 -0.77 -11.23
C ILE A 191 17.13 -0.80 -11.96
N LEU A 192 17.36 0.13 -12.90
CA LEU A 192 18.64 0.29 -13.59
C LEU A 192 19.79 0.47 -12.60
N ARG A 193 19.61 1.33 -11.60
CA ARG A 193 20.63 1.56 -10.57
C ARG A 193 20.94 0.28 -9.78
N HIS A 194 19.92 -0.49 -9.40
CA HIS A 194 20.15 -1.76 -8.71
C HIS A 194 20.84 -2.81 -9.59
N GLN A 195 20.51 -2.88 -10.89
CA GLN A 195 21.20 -3.75 -11.83
C GLN A 195 22.69 -3.39 -11.94
N MET A 196 22.99 -2.10 -12.13
CA MET A 196 24.36 -1.62 -12.21
C MET A 196 25.14 -1.87 -10.91
N ASP A 197 24.54 -1.64 -9.75
CA ASP A 197 25.17 -1.98 -8.45
C ASP A 197 25.47 -3.48 -8.33
N ALA A 198 24.55 -4.35 -8.76
CA ALA A 198 24.78 -5.79 -8.74
C ALA A 198 25.92 -6.20 -9.69
N ILE A 199 25.95 -5.64 -10.91
CA ILE A 199 26.98 -5.89 -11.92
C ILE A 199 28.34 -5.41 -11.42
N ASP A 200 28.44 -4.18 -10.92
CA ASP A 200 29.67 -3.60 -10.39
C ASP A 200 30.21 -4.44 -9.22
N ARG A 201 29.33 -4.83 -8.29
CA ARG A 201 29.75 -5.67 -7.15
C ARG A 201 30.31 -7.01 -7.57
N VAL A 202 29.68 -7.70 -8.53
CA VAL A 202 30.19 -8.98 -9.04
C VAL A 202 31.47 -8.78 -9.86
N SER A 203 31.50 -7.77 -10.73
CA SER A 203 32.64 -7.38 -11.56
C SER A 203 33.89 -7.11 -10.71
N VAL A 204 33.76 -6.26 -9.69
CA VAL A 204 34.86 -5.88 -8.78
C VAL A 204 35.32 -7.06 -7.92
N VAL A 205 34.40 -7.82 -7.33
CA VAL A 205 34.76 -8.94 -6.42
C VAL A 205 35.41 -10.09 -7.18
N LEU A 206 34.91 -10.43 -8.36
CA LEU A 206 35.44 -11.54 -9.17
C LEU A 206 36.55 -11.11 -10.13
N SER A 207 36.82 -9.80 -10.26
CA SER A 207 37.80 -9.23 -11.20
C SER A 207 37.55 -9.65 -12.65
N ILE A 208 36.28 -9.66 -13.06
CA ILE A 208 35.82 -9.96 -14.42
C ILE A 208 35.24 -8.71 -15.07
N THR A 209 34.95 -8.76 -16.37
CA THR A 209 34.30 -7.64 -17.06
C THR A 209 32.83 -7.48 -16.65
N GLU A 210 32.28 -6.27 -16.79
CA GLU A 210 30.84 -6.03 -16.57
C GLU A 210 29.96 -6.88 -17.49
N VAL A 211 30.44 -7.17 -18.71
CA VAL A 211 29.77 -8.05 -19.67
C VAL A 211 29.65 -9.45 -19.07
N GLU A 212 30.76 -10.04 -18.60
CA GLU A 212 30.78 -11.36 -17.96
C GLU A 212 29.94 -11.40 -16.68
N ALA A 213 30.07 -10.38 -15.82
CA ALA A 213 29.26 -10.24 -14.61
C ALA A 213 27.76 -10.20 -14.94
N SER A 214 27.37 -9.50 -16.02
CA SER A 214 25.98 -9.46 -16.47
C SER A 214 25.47 -10.85 -16.91
N VAL A 215 26.30 -11.64 -17.58
CA VAL A 215 25.93 -13.01 -18.00
C VAL A 215 25.77 -13.92 -16.78
N LEU A 216 26.70 -13.86 -15.82
CA LEU A 216 26.62 -14.63 -14.57
C LEU A 216 25.38 -14.27 -13.76
N LEU A 217 25.10 -12.97 -13.58
CA LEU A 217 23.93 -12.53 -12.83
C LEU A 217 22.65 -13.03 -13.46
N ARG A 218 22.52 -12.99 -14.80
CA ARG A 218 21.34 -13.54 -15.49
C ARG A 218 21.21 -15.04 -15.30
N TYR A 219 22.31 -15.80 -15.40
CA TYR A 219 22.30 -17.25 -15.18
C TYR A 219 21.87 -17.62 -13.75
N PHE A 220 22.32 -16.86 -12.76
CA PHE A 220 22.01 -17.08 -11.34
C PHE A 220 20.83 -16.24 -10.82
N HIS A 221 19.92 -15.81 -11.70
CA HIS A 221 18.67 -15.13 -11.32
C HIS A 221 18.91 -13.89 -10.45
N TRP A 222 19.90 -13.08 -10.83
CA TRP A 222 20.35 -11.85 -10.19
C TRP A 222 20.73 -12.00 -8.70
N SER A 223 21.09 -13.21 -8.28
CA SER A 223 21.52 -13.50 -6.91
C SER A 223 23.03 -13.35 -6.75
N VAL A 224 23.48 -12.16 -6.34
CA VAL A 224 24.92 -11.88 -6.08
C VAL A 224 25.55 -12.90 -5.13
N GLY A 225 24.83 -13.30 -4.07
CA GLY A 225 25.32 -14.30 -3.11
C GLY A 225 25.58 -15.66 -3.78
N LYS A 226 24.63 -16.17 -4.57
CA LYS A 226 24.81 -17.43 -5.29
C LYS A 226 25.94 -17.38 -6.30
N VAL A 227 26.08 -16.27 -7.03
CA VAL A 227 27.20 -16.09 -7.98
C VAL A 227 28.53 -16.25 -7.24
N HIS A 228 28.70 -15.57 -6.10
CA HIS A 228 29.91 -15.68 -5.29
C HIS A 228 30.11 -17.10 -4.76
N ASP A 229 29.09 -17.70 -4.15
CA ASP A 229 29.18 -19.03 -3.55
C ASP A 229 29.60 -20.10 -4.57
N GLU A 230 28.98 -20.11 -5.76
CA GLU A 230 29.28 -21.08 -6.83
C GLU A 230 30.62 -20.77 -7.52
N TRP A 231 30.94 -19.50 -7.77
CA TRP A 231 32.20 -19.11 -8.40
C TRP A 231 33.41 -19.46 -7.53
N PHE A 232 33.35 -19.18 -6.22
CA PHE A 232 34.43 -19.51 -5.30
C PHE A 232 34.54 -21.01 -5.02
N ALA A 233 33.47 -21.78 -5.28
CA ALA A 233 33.50 -23.24 -5.17
C ALA A 233 34.14 -23.91 -6.40
N ASP A 234 33.76 -23.50 -7.61
CA ASP A 234 34.26 -24.07 -8.87
C ASP A 234 34.17 -23.05 -10.03
N GLU A 235 35.18 -22.17 -10.13
CA GLU A 235 35.27 -21.17 -11.19
C GLU A 235 35.25 -21.79 -12.60
N GLU A 236 36.02 -22.86 -12.81
CA GLU A 236 36.15 -23.51 -14.12
C GLU A 236 34.82 -24.14 -14.57
N GLY A 237 34.13 -24.84 -13.67
CA GLY A 237 32.81 -25.41 -13.92
C GLY A 237 31.76 -24.33 -14.24
N VAL A 238 31.75 -23.22 -13.51
CA VAL A 238 30.84 -22.09 -13.76
C VAL A 238 31.13 -21.45 -15.12
N ARG A 239 32.40 -21.15 -15.42
CA ARG A 239 32.82 -20.58 -16.71
C ARG A 239 32.39 -21.45 -17.88
N ASN A 240 32.62 -22.76 -17.82
CA ASN A 240 32.23 -23.70 -18.86
C ASN A 240 30.72 -23.81 -19.05
N THR A 241 29.96 -23.78 -17.94
CA THR A 241 28.50 -23.90 -17.97
C THR A 241 27.84 -22.66 -18.58
N VAL A 242 28.33 -21.49 -18.20
CA VAL A 242 27.80 -20.19 -18.62
C VAL A 242 28.33 -19.77 -19.99
N GLY A 243 29.48 -20.30 -20.42
CA GLY A 243 30.09 -20.01 -21.72
C GLY A 243 31.06 -18.83 -21.70
N ILE A 244 31.70 -18.57 -20.55
CA ILE A 244 32.69 -17.49 -20.38
C ILE A 244 34.09 -18.09 -20.50
N LEU A 245 34.82 -17.74 -21.56
CA LEU A 245 36.17 -18.26 -21.81
C LEU A 245 37.23 -17.37 -21.15
N GLU A 246 38.20 -17.97 -20.45
CA GLU A 246 39.30 -17.24 -19.77
C GLU A 246 40.19 -16.42 -20.72
N LYS A 247 40.34 -16.87 -21.97
CA LYS A 247 41.12 -16.17 -22.99
C LYS A 247 40.34 -16.12 -24.29
N PRO A 248 40.19 -14.93 -24.91
CA PRO A 248 39.67 -14.84 -26.27
C PRO A 248 40.56 -15.68 -27.18
N VAL A 249 39.96 -16.59 -27.95
CA VAL A 249 40.66 -17.25 -29.04
C VAL A 249 40.84 -16.20 -30.13
N VAL A 250 42.02 -15.59 -30.17
CA VAL A 250 42.39 -14.69 -31.27
C VAL A 250 42.48 -15.56 -32.53
N PRO A 251 41.71 -15.27 -33.60
CA PRO A 251 41.89 -15.98 -34.86
C PRO A 251 43.34 -15.77 -35.31
N PRO A 252 44.12 -16.84 -35.56
CA PRO A 252 45.45 -16.69 -36.11
C PRO A 252 45.31 -16.45 -37.62
N SER A 253 45.65 -15.26 -38.15
CA SER A 253 46.35 -15.16 -39.44
C SER A 253 46.52 -13.74 -40.01
N ASP A 254 47.60 -13.61 -40.80
CA ASP A 254 47.89 -12.61 -41.84
C ASP A 254 46.99 -12.74 -43.10
N ASP A 255 45.80 -13.37 -42.98
CA ASP A 255 44.94 -13.63 -44.15
C ASP A 255 44.19 -12.37 -44.61
N THR A 256 44.15 -12.17 -45.92
CA THR A 256 43.44 -11.04 -46.54
C THR A 256 41.92 -11.19 -46.49
N GLU A 257 41.41 -12.42 -46.37
CA GLU A 257 39.98 -12.74 -46.33
C GLU A 257 39.69 -13.96 -45.44
N LEU A 258 38.55 -13.93 -44.75
CA LEU A 258 38.04 -14.95 -43.85
C LEU A 258 36.67 -15.43 -44.33
N THR A 259 36.40 -16.74 -44.25
CA THR A 259 35.11 -17.32 -44.66
C THR A 259 34.09 -17.30 -43.51
N CYS A 260 32.87 -16.86 -43.79
CA CYS A 260 31.78 -16.85 -42.81
C CYS A 260 31.24 -18.28 -42.57
N GLY A 261 31.10 -18.68 -41.30
CA GLY A 261 30.57 -20.00 -40.93
C GLY A 261 29.06 -20.24 -41.16
N ILE A 262 28.31 -19.23 -41.61
CA ILE A 262 26.85 -19.32 -41.86
C ILE A 262 26.52 -19.26 -43.36
N CYS A 263 26.97 -18.21 -44.05
CA CYS A 263 26.72 -18.06 -45.49
C CYS A 263 27.80 -18.67 -46.37
N PHE A 264 28.95 -19.05 -45.80
CA PHE A 264 30.10 -19.65 -46.51
C PHE A 264 30.78 -18.72 -47.54
N ASP A 265 30.45 -17.43 -47.57
CA ASP A 265 31.10 -16.44 -48.42
C ASP A 265 32.40 -15.87 -47.78
N PRO A 266 33.40 -15.46 -48.59
CA PRO A 266 34.60 -14.79 -48.12
C PRO A 266 34.35 -13.31 -47.83
N TYR A 267 34.94 -12.80 -46.74
CA TYR A 267 34.88 -11.39 -46.34
C TYR A 267 36.22 -10.88 -45.84
N PRO A 268 36.51 -9.57 -45.98
CA PRO A 268 37.66 -8.97 -45.32
C PRO A 268 37.49 -9.05 -43.78
N PRO A 269 38.59 -9.12 -43.00
CA PRO A 269 38.55 -9.23 -41.54
C PRO A 269 37.68 -8.17 -40.85
N GLU A 270 37.60 -6.96 -41.40
CA GLU A 270 36.79 -5.83 -40.90
C GLU A 270 35.27 -6.11 -40.92
N LYS A 271 34.81 -7.01 -41.81
CA LYS A 271 33.41 -7.41 -41.94
C LYS A 271 33.09 -8.73 -41.25
N ILE A 272 34.06 -9.31 -40.54
CA ILE A 272 33.88 -10.48 -39.70
C ILE A 272 33.82 -10.04 -38.24
N ALA A 273 32.90 -10.65 -37.49
CA ALA A 273 32.84 -10.53 -36.05
C ALA A 273 32.85 -11.92 -35.41
N SER A 274 33.42 -12.01 -34.22
CA SER A 274 33.45 -13.20 -33.39
C SER A 274 33.32 -12.80 -31.93
N VAL A 275 32.76 -13.70 -31.11
CA VAL A 275 32.84 -13.59 -29.64
C VAL A 275 34.12 -14.25 -29.13
N SER A 276 34.23 -14.50 -27.83
CA SER A 276 35.42 -15.07 -27.18
C SER A 276 35.89 -16.42 -27.75
N CYS A 277 35.02 -17.20 -28.39
CA CYS A 277 35.36 -18.47 -29.03
C CYS A 277 36.13 -18.35 -30.35
N GLY A 278 36.17 -17.15 -30.96
CA GLY A 278 36.88 -16.91 -32.21
C GLY A 278 36.20 -17.41 -33.49
N HIS A 279 34.99 -17.98 -33.41
CA HIS A 279 34.25 -18.42 -34.61
C HIS A 279 33.87 -17.23 -35.51
N PRO A 280 34.29 -17.21 -36.79
CA PRO A 280 34.11 -16.06 -37.67
C PRO A 280 32.76 -16.09 -38.40
N PHE A 281 31.97 -15.04 -38.21
CA PHE A 281 30.76 -14.81 -39.00
C PHE A 281 30.71 -13.39 -39.52
N CYS A 282 30.15 -13.19 -40.71
CA CYS A 282 30.01 -11.85 -41.27
C CYS A 282 28.99 -11.02 -40.48
N THR A 283 29.16 -9.70 -40.49
CA THR A 283 28.29 -8.77 -39.76
C THR A 283 26.82 -8.94 -40.14
N THR A 284 26.51 -9.22 -41.41
CA THR A 284 25.13 -9.44 -41.88
C THR A 284 24.50 -10.68 -41.25
N CYS A 285 25.23 -11.80 -41.17
CA CYS A 285 24.72 -13.01 -40.53
C CYS A 285 24.53 -12.82 -39.02
N TRP A 286 25.46 -12.13 -38.36
CA TRP A 286 25.30 -11.76 -36.95
C TRP A 286 24.09 -10.88 -36.69
N THR A 287 23.91 -9.81 -37.47
CA THR A 287 22.74 -8.92 -37.34
C THR A 287 21.45 -9.68 -37.55
N GLY A 288 21.38 -10.56 -38.55
CA GLY A 288 20.20 -11.42 -38.76
C GLY A 288 19.93 -12.36 -37.58
N TYR A 289 20.97 -12.99 -37.04
CA TYR A 289 20.87 -13.90 -35.89
C TYR A 289 20.41 -13.18 -34.61
N ILE A 290 21.03 -12.04 -34.29
CA ILE A 290 20.68 -11.21 -33.13
C ILE A 290 19.26 -10.67 -33.26
N SER A 291 18.90 -10.12 -34.42
CA SER A 291 17.55 -9.58 -34.64
C SER A 291 16.47 -10.66 -34.54
N THR A 292 16.69 -11.84 -35.12
CA THR A 292 15.73 -12.95 -35.02
C THR A 292 15.53 -13.37 -33.56
N THR A 293 16.62 -13.57 -32.82
CA THR A 293 16.54 -14.04 -31.44
C THR A 293 15.95 -13.00 -30.48
N ILE A 294 16.18 -11.70 -30.70
CA ILE A 294 15.52 -10.63 -29.94
C ILE A 294 14.02 -10.61 -30.20
N ASN A 295 13.60 -10.77 -31.46
CA ASN A 295 12.18 -10.77 -31.82
C ASN A 295 11.44 -12.04 -31.36
N ASP A 296 12.15 -13.16 -31.15
CA ASP A 296 11.59 -14.38 -30.56
C ASP A 296 11.29 -14.25 -29.05
N GLY A 297 11.91 -13.29 -28.35
CA GLY A 297 11.57 -12.92 -26.97
C GLY A 297 12.76 -12.88 -25.99
N PRO A 298 12.52 -12.99 -24.67
CA PRO A 298 13.54 -12.76 -23.64
C PRO A 298 14.67 -13.82 -23.61
N GLY A 299 14.52 -14.92 -24.35
CA GLY A 299 15.58 -15.92 -24.53
C GLY A 299 16.88 -15.34 -25.13
N CYS A 300 16.80 -14.21 -25.83
CA CYS A 300 17.97 -13.47 -26.34
C CYS A 300 18.97 -13.05 -25.25
N LEU A 301 18.57 -12.98 -23.98
CA LEU A 301 19.47 -12.63 -22.88
C LEU A 301 20.51 -13.70 -22.56
N MET A 302 20.27 -14.94 -22.99
CA MET A 302 21.15 -16.11 -22.85
C MET A 302 21.69 -16.59 -24.19
N LEU A 303 21.82 -15.66 -25.16
CA LEU A 303 22.29 -15.92 -26.51
C LEU A 303 23.70 -16.54 -26.50
N ARG A 304 23.91 -17.50 -27.41
CA ARG A 304 25.17 -18.22 -27.58
C ARG A 304 25.72 -18.00 -28.99
N CYS A 305 26.98 -18.37 -29.17
CA CYS A 305 27.62 -18.42 -30.49
C CYS A 305 26.72 -19.15 -31.52
N PRO A 306 26.60 -18.64 -32.76
CA PRO A 306 25.81 -19.30 -33.82
C PRO A 306 26.26 -20.72 -34.17
N ASP A 307 27.51 -21.09 -33.85
CA ASP A 307 27.98 -22.46 -34.00
C ASP A 307 27.26 -23.39 -32.99
N PRO A 308 26.52 -24.43 -33.45
CA PRO A 308 25.71 -25.29 -32.58
C PRO A 308 26.50 -26.08 -31.53
N SER A 309 27.79 -26.32 -31.76
CA SER A 309 28.67 -27.04 -30.84
C SER A 309 29.32 -26.12 -29.81
N CYS A 310 29.22 -24.80 -30.00
CA CYS A 310 29.88 -23.81 -29.18
C CYS A 310 28.96 -23.28 -28.07
N LEU A 311 29.45 -23.29 -26.83
CA LEU A 311 28.71 -22.78 -25.67
C LEU A 311 29.03 -21.32 -25.34
N ALA A 312 29.94 -20.67 -26.06
CA ALA A 312 30.38 -19.32 -25.75
C ALA A 312 29.20 -18.33 -25.72
N ALA A 313 29.11 -17.59 -24.62
CA ALA A 313 28.06 -16.61 -24.39
C ALA A 313 28.26 -15.39 -25.29
N VAL A 314 27.13 -14.81 -25.72
CA VAL A 314 27.11 -13.52 -26.41
C VAL A 314 26.71 -12.46 -25.39
N GLY A 315 27.60 -11.49 -25.17
CA GLY A 315 27.38 -10.37 -24.27
C GLY A 315 26.54 -9.26 -24.90
N HIS A 316 26.17 -8.27 -24.07
CA HIS A 316 25.45 -7.09 -24.54
C HIS A 316 26.30 -6.21 -25.47
N ASP A 317 27.63 -6.28 -25.35
CA ASP A 317 28.60 -5.61 -26.21
C ASP A 317 28.44 -5.96 -27.69
N MET A 318 28.16 -7.24 -28.01
CA MET A 318 27.91 -7.67 -29.38
C MET A 318 26.56 -7.17 -29.91
N VAL A 319 25.55 -7.14 -29.05
CA VAL A 319 24.22 -6.60 -29.38
C VAL A 319 24.32 -5.10 -29.65
N ASP A 320 25.00 -4.35 -28.78
CA ASP A 320 25.21 -2.91 -28.93
C ASP A 320 25.97 -2.57 -30.22
N LYS A 321 26.88 -3.45 -30.65
CA LYS A 321 27.68 -3.25 -31.87
C LYS A 321 26.91 -3.58 -33.16
N LEU A 322 26.07 -4.62 -33.18
CA LEU A 322 25.55 -5.21 -34.42
C LEU A 322 24.02 -5.14 -34.59
N ALA A 323 23.27 -4.87 -33.52
CA ALA A 323 21.82 -4.74 -33.57
C ALA A 323 21.38 -3.35 -34.09
N SER A 324 20.15 -3.30 -34.61
CA SER A 324 19.48 -2.03 -34.93
C SER A 324 19.07 -1.29 -33.65
N GLU A 325 18.83 0.02 -33.71
CA GLU A 325 18.37 0.78 -32.53
C GLU A 325 17.04 0.26 -31.97
N GLU A 326 16.12 -0.18 -32.83
CA GLU A 326 14.86 -0.79 -32.40
C GLU A 326 15.09 -2.11 -31.64
N ASP A 327 15.99 -2.96 -32.13
CA ASP A 327 16.32 -4.22 -31.48
C ASP A 327 17.09 -4.00 -30.17
N LYS A 328 17.93 -2.96 -30.09
CA LYS A 328 18.59 -2.56 -28.84
C LYS A 328 17.59 -2.14 -27.78
N ASP A 329 16.59 -1.32 -28.13
CA ASP A 329 15.54 -0.92 -27.19
C ASP A 329 14.75 -2.13 -26.67
N LYS A 330 14.43 -3.09 -27.54
CA LYS A 330 13.79 -4.36 -27.14
C LYS A 330 14.68 -5.17 -26.21
N TYR A 331 15.95 -5.36 -26.57
CA TYR A 331 16.93 -6.09 -25.76
C TYR A 331 17.10 -5.45 -24.38
N ASN A 332 17.26 -4.12 -24.32
CA ASN A 332 17.39 -3.36 -23.07
C ASN A 332 16.15 -3.49 -22.20
N ARG A 333 14.95 -3.50 -22.79
CA ARG A 333 13.70 -3.78 -22.07
C ARG A 333 13.69 -5.18 -21.47
N TYR A 334 14.07 -6.22 -22.23
CA TYR A 334 14.19 -7.58 -21.67
C TYR A 334 15.24 -7.64 -20.57
N PHE A 335 16.39 -7.00 -20.78
CA PHE A 335 17.49 -6.98 -19.84
C PHE A 335 17.08 -6.34 -18.51
N LEU A 336 16.44 -5.16 -18.54
CA LEU A 336 15.86 -4.51 -17.37
C LEU A 336 14.85 -5.40 -16.65
N ARG A 337 13.94 -6.02 -17.43
CA ARG A 337 12.87 -6.87 -16.90
C ARG A 337 13.37 -8.10 -16.15
N SER A 338 14.47 -8.69 -16.61
CA SER A 338 15.07 -9.88 -16.00
C SER A 338 15.44 -9.70 -14.53
N TYR A 339 15.77 -8.47 -14.09
CA TYR A 339 16.11 -8.21 -12.68
C TYR A 339 14.95 -8.43 -11.71
N ILE A 340 13.72 -8.19 -12.18
CA ILE A 340 12.51 -8.27 -11.36
C ILE A 340 11.83 -9.64 -11.53
N GLU A 341 11.74 -10.16 -12.75
CA GLU A 341 10.97 -11.38 -13.06
C GLU A 341 11.49 -12.61 -12.30
N ASP A 342 12.78 -12.65 -12.02
CA ASP A 342 13.45 -13.75 -11.32
C ASP A 342 13.55 -13.56 -9.79
N ASN A 343 13.09 -12.41 -9.27
CA ASN A 343 13.25 -12.05 -7.87
C ASN A 343 12.00 -12.39 -7.04
N ARG A 344 12.17 -13.12 -5.94
CA ARG A 344 11.05 -13.51 -5.06
C ARG A 344 10.42 -12.36 -4.27
N LYS A 345 11.16 -11.27 -4.08
CA LYS A 345 10.72 -10.08 -3.34
C LYS A 345 10.27 -8.95 -4.25
N MET A 346 10.45 -9.07 -5.57
CA MET A 346 10.11 -8.02 -6.53
C MET A 346 9.12 -8.55 -7.59
N LYS A 347 8.14 -7.75 -8.00
CA LYS A 347 7.20 -8.08 -9.09
C LYS A 347 6.81 -6.82 -9.83
N TRP A 348 6.59 -6.97 -11.13
CA TRP A 348 6.02 -5.92 -11.96
C TRP A 348 4.58 -5.62 -11.55
N CYS A 349 4.19 -4.36 -11.67
CA CYS A 349 2.79 -3.98 -11.60
C CYS A 349 2.03 -4.66 -12.77
N PRO A 350 0.90 -5.34 -12.51
CA PRO A 350 0.15 -6.03 -13.57
C PRO A 350 -0.72 -5.08 -14.41
N ALA A 351 -0.73 -3.78 -14.11
CA ALA A 351 -1.50 -2.80 -14.86
C ALA A 351 -0.99 -2.69 -16.31
N PRO A 352 -1.88 -2.73 -17.32
CA PRO A 352 -1.48 -2.60 -18.72
C PRO A 352 -0.70 -1.30 -18.97
N GLY A 353 0.48 -1.42 -19.61
CA GLY A 353 1.34 -0.27 -19.92
C GLY A 353 2.08 0.34 -18.73
N CYS A 354 2.03 -0.28 -17.54
CA CYS A 354 2.79 0.19 -16.38
C CYS A 354 4.18 -0.48 -16.31
N GLU A 355 5.21 0.35 -16.15
CA GLU A 355 6.61 -0.07 -16.07
C GLU A 355 7.19 0.10 -14.65
N TYR A 356 6.33 0.14 -13.64
CA TYR A 356 6.75 0.17 -12.24
C TYR A 356 6.81 -1.24 -11.65
N ALA A 357 7.77 -1.47 -10.75
CA ALA A 357 7.86 -2.70 -9.97
C ALA A 357 7.61 -2.42 -8.48
N ILE A 358 7.26 -3.45 -7.72
CA ILE A 358 7.09 -3.38 -6.27
C ILE A 358 8.15 -4.26 -5.62
N ASP A 359 8.88 -3.74 -4.64
CA ASP A 359 9.80 -4.46 -3.75
C ASP A 359 9.11 -4.66 -2.41
N PHE A 360 8.78 -5.90 -2.07
CA PHE A 360 7.93 -6.26 -0.94
C PHE A 360 8.76 -6.81 0.23
N VAL A 361 8.53 -6.24 1.42
CA VAL A 361 9.11 -6.66 2.68
C VAL A 361 8.10 -7.52 3.43
N ALA A 362 8.37 -8.82 3.51
CA ALA A 362 7.53 -9.76 4.26
C ALA A 362 7.52 -9.42 5.77
N GLY A 363 6.34 -9.50 6.40
CA GLY A 363 6.22 -9.30 7.86
C GLY A 363 4.84 -8.85 8.32
N SER A 364 4.09 -8.15 7.47
CA SER A 364 2.69 -7.84 7.72
C SER A 364 1.80 -8.85 7.03
N GLY A 365 0.80 -9.43 7.70
CA GLY A 365 -0.22 -10.28 7.06
C GLY A 365 -1.07 -9.58 5.98
N ASN A 366 -0.76 -8.33 5.62
CA ASN A 366 -1.35 -7.59 4.51
C ASN A 366 -0.49 -7.71 3.26
N TYR A 367 -1.07 -8.25 2.18
CA TYR A 367 -0.45 -8.37 0.86
C TYR A 367 -0.93 -7.33 -0.15
N ASP A 368 -1.91 -6.49 0.18
CA ASP A 368 -2.39 -5.44 -0.72
C ASP A 368 -1.31 -4.35 -0.86
N VAL A 369 -0.88 -4.09 -2.10
CA VAL A 369 0.09 -3.07 -2.47
C VAL A 369 -0.51 -2.08 -3.46
N SER A 370 -0.02 -0.84 -3.44
CA SER A 370 -0.48 0.23 -4.33
C SER A 370 0.67 0.78 -5.15
N CYS A 371 0.51 0.80 -6.47
CA CYS A 371 1.50 1.31 -7.40
C CYS A 371 1.34 2.82 -7.65
N LEU A 372 2.39 3.47 -8.14
CA LEU A 372 2.35 4.88 -8.56
C LEU A 372 1.42 5.13 -9.75
N CYS A 373 1.12 4.11 -10.56
CA CYS A 373 0.09 4.17 -11.60
C CYS A 373 -1.35 4.12 -11.03
N SER A 374 -1.51 4.18 -9.71
CA SER A 374 -2.77 4.07 -8.97
C SER A 374 -3.42 2.69 -9.00
N PHE A 375 -2.85 1.71 -9.72
CA PHE A 375 -3.32 0.33 -9.65
C PHE A 375 -2.92 -0.30 -8.30
N SER A 376 -3.89 -0.91 -7.63
CA SER A 376 -3.67 -1.63 -6.38
C SER A 376 -3.97 -3.10 -6.57
N PHE A 377 -3.03 -3.95 -6.17
CA PHE A 377 -3.09 -5.40 -6.38
C PHE A 377 -2.60 -6.17 -5.14
N CYS A 378 -3.00 -7.43 -5.04
CA CYS A 378 -2.47 -8.32 -4.03
C CYS A 378 -1.12 -8.86 -4.47
N TRP A 379 -0.08 -8.60 -3.68
CA TRP A 379 1.27 -9.09 -3.92
C TRP A 379 1.34 -10.62 -4.06
N ASN A 380 0.52 -11.35 -3.30
CA ASN A 380 0.57 -12.80 -3.25
C ASN A 380 -0.02 -13.43 -4.52
N CYS A 381 -1.28 -13.13 -4.86
CA CYS A 381 -2.00 -13.75 -5.99
C CYS A 381 -2.01 -12.90 -7.27
N THR A 382 -1.46 -11.68 -7.26
CA THR A 382 -1.41 -10.74 -8.40
C THR A 382 -2.76 -10.25 -8.92
N GLU A 383 -3.87 -10.71 -8.33
CA GLU A 383 -5.20 -10.18 -8.58
C GLU A 383 -5.35 -8.76 -8.02
N GLU A 384 -6.42 -8.09 -8.44
CA GLU A 384 -6.84 -6.83 -7.84
C GLU A 384 -6.83 -6.92 -6.31
N ALA A 385 -6.34 -5.87 -5.65
CA ALA A 385 -6.25 -5.81 -4.20
C ALA A 385 -7.61 -6.14 -3.60
N HIS A 386 -7.63 -7.02 -2.60
CA HIS A 386 -8.87 -7.73 -2.26
C HIS A 386 -9.14 -7.85 -0.76
N ARG A 387 -8.55 -6.99 0.07
CA ARG A 387 -9.05 -6.86 1.44
C ARG A 387 -10.54 -6.51 1.44
N PRO A 388 -11.35 -7.19 2.27
CA PRO A 388 -10.97 -8.01 3.43
C PRO A 388 -10.89 -9.53 3.19
N VAL A 389 -11.06 -10.02 1.96
CA VAL A 389 -11.06 -11.48 1.69
C VAL A 389 -9.64 -12.00 1.44
N ASP A 390 -9.41 -13.27 1.77
CA ASP A 390 -8.15 -13.95 1.47
C ASP A 390 -8.05 -14.39 -0.01
N CYS A 391 -6.83 -14.69 -0.46
CA CYS A 391 -6.57 -15.09 -1.85
C CYS A 391 -7.32 -16.38 -2.27
N SER A 392 -7.59 -17.29 -1.34
CA SER A 392 -8.32 -18.53 -1.65
C SER A 392 -9.80 -18.25 -1.94
N THR A 393 -10.40 -17.32 -1.20
CA THR A 393 -11.77 -16.85 -1.43
C THR A 393 -11.87 -16.14 -2.78
N VAL A 394 -10.88 -15.30 -3.11
CA VAL A 394 -10.79 -14.63 -4.43
C VAL A 394 -10.71 -15.64 -5.56
N SER A 395 -9.80 -16.62 -5.46
CA SER A 395 -9.64 -17.65 -6.50
C SER A 395 -10.93 -18.42 -6.75
N LYS A 396 -11.64 -18.84 -5.69
CA LYS A 396 -12.96 -19.49 -5.80
C LYS A 396 -14.00 -18.57 -6.45
N TRP A 397 -14.03 -17.30 -6.07
CA TRP A 397 -14.96 -16.31 -6.62
C TRP A 397 -14.72 -16.05 -8.11
N ILE A 398 -13.45 -15.86 -8.52
CA ILE A 398 -13.07 -15.67 -9.93
C ILE A 398 -13.41 -16.91 -10.75
N LEU A 399 -13.03 -18.10 -10.29
CA LEU A 399 -13.32 -19.35 -11.00
C LEU A 399 -14.83 -19.50 -11.24
N LYS A 400 -15.64 -19.24 -10.21
CA LYS A 400 -17.09 -19.26 -10.33
C LYS A 400 -17.60 -18.26 -11.37
N ASN A 401 -17.07 -17.03 -11.38
CA ASN A 401 -17.50 -15.99 -12.32
C ASN A 401 -17.07 -16.29 -13.76
N SER A 402 -15.87 -16.87 -13.95
CA SER A 402 -15.34 -17.24 -15.28
C SER A 402 -16.14 -18.37 -15.94
N ALA A 403 -16.63 -19.33 -15.14
CA ALA A 403 -17.48 -20.43 -15.63
C ALA A 403 -18.88 -19.94 -16.10
N GLU A 404 -19.30 -18.75 -15.69
CA GLU A 404 -20.60 -18.16 -16.04
C GLU A 404 -20.49 -17.04 -17.11
N SER A 405 -19.27 -16.59 -17.48
CA SER A 405 -19.12 -15.35 -18.26
C SER A 405 -18.87 -15.48 -19.76
N GLU A 406 -18.36 -16.59 -20.31
CA GLU A 406 -17.90 -16.59 -21.71
C GLU A 406 -18.58 -17.65 -22.60
N ASN A 407 -19.25 -17.15 -23.66
CA ASN A 407 -19.93 -17.81 -24.80
C ASN A 407 -21.42 -18.19 -24.75
N MET A 408 -22.16 -18.00 -23.65
CA MET A 408 -23.62 -18.23 -23.60
C MET A 408 -24.47 -16.98 -23.29
N ASN A 409 -23.84 -15.84 -23.01
CA ASN A 409 -24.51 -14.71 -22.38
C ASN A 409 -25.39 -13.86 -23.30
N TRP A 410 -25.21 -13.85 -24.62
CA TRP A 410 -26.11 -13.06 -25.48
C TRP A 410 -27.46 -13.77 -25.74
N ILE A 411 -27.48 -15.11 -25.74
CA ILE A 411 -28.69 -15.93 -25.91
C ILE A 411 -29.41 -16.14 -24.56
N LEU A 412 -28.66 -16.29 -23.45
CA LEU A 412 -29.20 -16.42 -22.09
C LEU A 412 -29.67 -15.11 -21.44
N ALA A 413 -29.14 -13.95 -21.87
CA ALA A 413 -29.56 -12.66 -21.30
C ALA A 413 -31.02 -12.33 -21.65
N ASN A 414 -31.50 -12.79 -22.80
CA ASN A 414 -32.87 -12.55 -23.25
C ASN A 414 -33.79 -13.74 -23.02
N SER A 415 -33.28 -14.97 -22.86
CA SER A 415 -34.12 -16.16 -22.68
C SER A 415 -33.55 -17.18 -21.69
N LYS A 416 -34.39 -17.74 -20.79
CA LYS A 416 -34.04 -18.83 -19.88
C LYS A 416 -35.01 -20.00 -20.02
N PRO A 417 -34.56 -21.27 -19.90
CA PRO A 417 -35.45 -22.42 -19.95
C PRO A 417 -36.29 -22.52 -18.67
N CYS A 418 -37.57 -22.83 -18.80
CA CYS A 418 -38.45 -23.12 -17.67
C CYS A 418 -37.84 -24.27 -16.84
N PRO A 419 -37.64 -24.12 -15.53
CA PRO A 419 -37.02 -25.15 -14.69
C PRO A 419 -37.80 -26.48 -14.71
N ARG A 420 -39.12 -26.42 -14.93
CA ARG A 420 -40.03 -27.58 -14.96
C ARG A 420 -40.15 -28.25 -16.33
N CYS A 421 -40.37 -27.50 -17.41
CA CYS A 421 -40.63 -28.07 -18.75
C CYS A 421 -39.52 -27.80 -19.78
N LYS A 422 -38.47 -27.08 -19.38
CA LYS A 422 -37.31 -26.70 -20.19
C LYS A 422 -37.59 -25.84 -21.42
N ARG A 423 -38.85 -25.42 -21.66
CA ARG A 423 -39.21 -24.49 -22.73
C ARG A 423 -38.52 -23.13 -22.51
N PRO A 424 -37.86 -22.54 -23.52
CA PRO A 424 -37.24 -21.21 -23.40
C PRO A 424 -38.30 -20.13 -23.18
N ILE A 425 -38.04 -19.21 -22.25
CA ILE A 425 -38.90 -18.09 -21.85
C ILE A 425 -38.09 -16.81 -21.97
N GLU A 426 -38.62 -15.83 -22.69
CA GLU A 426 -38.02 -14.50 -22.86
C GLU A 426 -38.39 -13.56 -21.71
N LYS A 427 -37.46 -12.71 -21.26
CA LYS A 427 -37.68 -11.79 -20.13
C LYS A 427 -38.60 -10.63 -20.54
N ASN A 428 -39.83 -10.62 -20.06
CA ASN A 428 -40.72 -9.46 -20.11
C ASN A 428 -40.26 -8.40 -19.10
N GLN A 429 -40.14 -7.15 -19.56
CA GLN A 429 -39.51 -6.07 -18.79
C GLN A 429 -40.18 -5.86 -17.42
N GLY A 430 -39.38 -5.87 -16.35
CA GLY A 430 -39.74 -5.30 -15.05
C GLY A 430 -40.11 -6.26 -13.91
N CYS A 431 -40.38 -7.55 -14.13
CA CYS A 431 -40.76 -8.49 -13.06
C CYS A 431 -39.80 -9.69 -12.96
N MET A 432 -39.36 -10.06 -11.75
CA MET A 432 -38.54 -11.27 -11.53
C MET A 432 -39.38 -12.52 -11.26
N HIS A 433 -40.69 -12.36 -11.06
CA HIS A 433 -41.65 -13.46 -10.97
C HIS A 433 -42.09 -13.86 -12.38
N MET A 434 -41.71 -15.05 -12.80
CA MET A 434 -41.93 -15.55 -14.15
C MET A 434 -42.89 -16.72 -14.13
N THR A 435 -43.91 -16.67 -14.98
CA THR A 435 -44.88 -17.75 -15.14
C THR A 435 -44.70 -18.37 -16.53
N CYS A 436 -44.36 -19.66 -16.59
CA CYS A 436 -44.22 -20.38 -17.85
C CYS A 436 -45.55 -20.43 -18.61
N THR A 437 -45.51 -20.25 -19.93
CA THR A 437 -46.72 -20.30 -20.77
C THR A 437 -47.40 -21.69 -20.75
N PRO A 438 -48.72 -21.76 -20.96
CA PRO A 438 -49.45 -23.03 -21.03
C PRO A 438 -48.83 -24.03 -22.04
N PRO A 439 -48.87 -25.34 -21.76
CA PRO A 439 -49.62 -25.99 -20.67
C PRO A 439 -48.89 -26.02 -19.31
N CYS A 440 -47.66 -25.50 -19.20
CA CYS A 440 -46.82 -25.71 -18.00
C CYS A 440 -47.20 -24.85 -16.79
N LYS A 441 -47.51 -23.56 -16.98
CA LYS A 441 -47.94 -22.60 -15.92
C LYS A 441 -47.08 -22.57 -14.65
N TYR A 442 -45.82 -23.02 -14.70
CA TYR A 442 -44.94 -23.05 -13.54
C TYR A 442 -44.44 -21.65 -13.21
N GLU A 443 -44.53 -21.27 -11.94
CA GLU A 443 -44.09 -19.97 -11.42
C GLU A 443 -42.73 -20.10 -10.74
N PHE A 444 -41.78 -19.28 -11.18
CA PHE A 444 -40.40 -19.35 -10.73
C PHE A 444 -39.72 -17.98 -10.71
N CYS A 445 -38.63 -17.90 -9.97
CA CYS A 445 -37.78 -16.70 -9.92
C CYS A 445 -36.83 -16.66 -11.12
N TRP A 446 -36.77 -15.54 -11.83
CA TRP A 446 -35.89 -15.37 -13.00
C TRP A 446 -34.40 -15.51 -12.65
N LEU A 447 -33.99 -15.15 -11.42
CA LEU A 447 -32.59 -15.15 -10.99
C LEU A 447 -32.09 -16.57 -10.65
N CYS A 448 -32.73 -17.27 -9.71
CA CYS A 448 -32.28 -18.61 -9.26
C CYS A 448 -32.97 -19.79 -9.95
N LEU A 449 -34.02 -19.56 -10.76
CA LEU A 449 -34.85 -20.60 -11.36
C LEU A 449 -35.56 -21.54 -10.35
N GLY A 450 -35.57 -21.18 -9.06
CA GLY A 450 -36.31 -21.86 -8.00
C GLY A 450 -37.81 -21.55 -8.02
N ALA A 451 -38.61 -22.37 -7.33
CA ALA A 451 -40.06 -22.17 -7.23
C ALA A 451 -40.36 -20.80 -6.60
N TRP A 452 -41.31 -20.07 -7.18
CA TRP A 452 -41.66 -18.75 -6.64
C TRP A 452 -42.23 -18.84 -5.22
N MET A 453 -42.95 -19.93 -4.89
CA MET A 453 -43.52 -20.14 -3.56
C MET A 453 -42.48 -20.24 -2.42
N ASP A 454 -41.23 -20.57 -2.73
CA ASP A 454 -40.15 -20.68 -1.74
C ASP A 454 -39.49 -19.32 -1.42
N HIS A 455 -39.89 -18.25 -2.11
CA HIS A 455 -39.38 -16.90 -1.90
C HIS A 455 -40.26 -16.14 -0.88
N GLY A 456 -39.80 -16.06 0.37
CA GLY A 456 -40.46 -15.32 1.46
C GLY A 456 -39.48 -14.93 2.57
N GLU A 457 -39.97 -14.34 3.66
CA GLU A 457 -39.13 -13.86 4.80
C GLU A 457 -38.23 -14.96 5.41
N ARG A 458 -38.63 -16.23 5.30
CA ARG A 458 -37.87 -17.40 5.82
C ARG A 458 -36.64 -17.80 5.01
N THR A 459 -36.48 -17.33 3.77
CA THR A 459 -35.35 -17.67 2.88
C THR A 459 -34.44 -16.47 2.59
N GLY A 460 -34.61 -15.36 3.33
CA GLY A 460 -33.84 -14.11 3.12
C GLY A 460 -34.46 -13.16 2.09
N GLY A 461 -35.69 -13.44 1.63
CA GLY A 461 -36.43 -12.60 0.68
C GLY A 461 -35.69 -12.36 -0.66
N PHE A 462 -36.18 -11.37 -1.41
CA PHE A 462 -35.62 -10.90 -2.70
C PHE A 462 -34.10 -10.62 -2.68
N TYR A 463 -33.51 -10.43 -1.49
CA TYR A 463 -32.10 -10.06 -1.29
C TYR A 463 -31.08 -11.20 -1.48
N ALA A 464 -31.44 -12.46 -1.21
CA ALA A 464 -30.49 -13.57 -1.31
C ALA A 464 -30.03 -13.86 -2.76
N CYS A 465 -30.88 -13.52 -3.73
CA CYS A 465 -30.67 -13.82 -5.15
C CYS A 465 -29.90 -12.72 -5.91
N ASN A 466 -29.71 -11.54 -5.29
CA ASN A 466 -29.23 -10.32 -5.97
C ASN A 466 -27.74 -10.00 -5.70
N ARG A 467 -27.07 -10.71 -4.77
CA ARG A 467 -25.70 -10.39 -4.33
C ARG A 467 -24.65 -10.39 -5.46
N TYR A 468 -24.86 -11.22 -6.47
CA TYR A 468 -23.95 -11.32 -7.62
C TYR A 468 -24.09 -10.15 -8.60
N GLU A 469 -25.33 -9.76 -8.93
CA GLU A 469 -25.58 -8.60 -9.81
C GLU A 469 -25.07 -7.31 -9.16
N VAL A 470 -25.20 -7.17 -7.83
CA VAL A 470 -24.72 -6.00 -7.10
C VAL A 470 -23.19 -5.92 -7.07
N ALA A 471 -22.47 -7.03 -6.83
CA ALA A 471 -21.00 -7.04 -6.90
C ALA A 471 -20.46 -6.65 -8.29
N LYS A 472 -21.16 -7.05 -9.36
CA LYS A 472 -20.85 -6.65 -10.74
C LYS A 472 -21.14 -5.17 -10.99
N GLN A 473 -22.27 -4.66 -10.47
CA GLN A 473 -22.62 -3.24 -10.54
C GLN A 473 -21.61 -2.36 -9.80
N GLU A 474 -21.12 -2.79 -8.64
CA GLU A 474 -20.07 -2.06 -7.90
C GLU A 474 -18.76 -1.98 -8.69
N GLY A 475 -18.36 -3.05 -9.37
CA GLY A 475 -17.22 -3.04 -10.29
C GLY A 475 -17.38 -2.03 -11.43
N GLN A 476 -18.56 -1.97 -12.05
CA GLN A 476 -18.86 -1.01 -13.12
C GLN A 476 -18.92 0.44 -12.59
N SER A 477 -19.55 0.64 -11.42
CA SER A 477 -19.66 1.93 -10.76
C SER A 477 -18.29 2.49 -10.37
N ARG A 478 -17.37 1.62 -9.92
CA ARG A 478 -15.97 1.98 -9.68
C ARG A 478 -15.25 2.42 -10.95
N GLN A 479 -15.43 1.70 -12.05
CA GLN A 479 -14.79 2.08 -13.31
C GLN A 479 -15.26 3.48 -13.77
N LYS A 480 -16.56 3.78 -13.61
CA LYS A 480 -17.10 5.12 -13.85
C LYS A 480 -16.44 6.16 -12.95
N ALA A 481 -16.35 5.91 -11.63
CA ALA A 481 -15.71 6.82 -10.68
C ALA A 481 -14.23 7.10 -11.01
N MET A 482 -13.48 6.10 -11.52
CA MET A 482 -12.10 6.29 -11.99
C MET A 482 -12.03 7.22 -13.21
N THR A 483 -12.94 7.05 -14.17
CA THR A 483 -13.06 7.95 -15.33
C THR A 483 -13.41 9.38 -14.90
N ASP A 484 -14.36 9.53 -13.97
CA ASP A 484 -14.78 10.84 -13.45
C ASP A 484 -13.64 11.54 -12.70
N LEU A 485 -12.83 10.80 -11.92
CA LEU A 485 -11.61 11.30 -11.28
C LEU A 485 -10.58 11.77 -12.31
N GLN A 486 -10.35 10.98 -13.37
CA GLN A 486 -9.41 11.36 -14.43
C GLN A 486 -9.88 12.64 -15.15
N GLN A 487 -11.18 12.76 -15.42
CA GLN A 487 -11.76 13.97 -16.00
C GLN A 487 -11.61 15.17 -15.03
N LEU A 488 -11.78 14.95 -13.73
CA LEU A 488 -11.58 15.98 -12.72
C LEU A 488 -10.14 16.49 -12.72
N GLN A 489 -9.15 15.59 -12.70
CA GLN A 489 -7.73 15.91 -12.70
C GLN A 489 -7.27 16.65 -13.95
N THR A 490 -7.82 16.29 -15.11
CA THR A 490 -7.37 16.82 -16.40
C THR A 490 -8.06 18.13 -16.79
N HIS A 491 -9.32 18.34 -16.42
CA HIS A 491 -10.11 19.47 -16.94
C HIS A 491 -10.89 20.26 -15.90
N ASN A 492 -11.40 19.62 -14.84
CA ASN A 492 -12.34 20.30 -13.93
C ASN A 492 -11.63 20.98 -12.76
N LEU A 493 -10.44 20.53 -12.33
CA LEU A 493 -9.68 21.17 -11.26
C LEU A 493 -9.21 22.58 -11.63
N GLU A 494 -8.62 22.75 -12.83
CA GLU A 494 -8.18 24.05 -13.34
C GLU A 494 -9.38 25.02 -13.45
N LYS A 495 -10.48 24.56 -14.06
CA LYS A 495 -11.72 25.34 -14.16
C LYS A 495 -12.29 25.75 -12.79
N LEU A 496 -12.24 24.86 -11.81
CA LEU A 496 -12.72 25.14 -10.46
C LEU A 496 -11.79 26.12 -9.73
N SER A 497 -10.47 25.98 -9.92
CA SER A 497 -9.45 26.88 -9.41
C SER A 497 -9.69 28.31 -9.90
N ASP A 498 -9.92 28.48 -11.20
CA ASP A 498 -10.19 29.78 -11.82
C ASP A 498 -11.49 30.40 -11.33
N LYS A 499 -12.58 29.61 -11.31
CA LYS A 499 -13.91 30.10 -10.92
C LYS A 499 -14.01 30.46 -9.45
N GLN A 500 -13.38 29.68 -8.57
CA GLN A 500 -13.43 29.91 -7.12
C GLN A 500 -12.26 30.78 -6.62
N CYS A 501 -11.34 31.16 -7.51
CA CYS A 501 -10.11 31.88 -7.19
C CYS A 501 -9.29 31.22 -6.07
N THR A 502 -9.20 29.89 -6.11
CA THR A 502 -8.52 29.07 -5.10
C THR A 502 -7.44 28.21 -5.74
N PRO A 503 -6.20 28.21 -5.22
CA PRO A 503 -5.13 27.38 -5.77
C PRO A 503 -5.48 25.90 -5.77
N GLU A 504 -5.07 25.16 -6.81
CA GLU A 504 -5.31 23.71 -6.94
C GLU A 504 -4.85 22.90 -5.71
N SER A 505 -3.80 23.35 -5.03
CA SER A 505 -3.31 22.73 -3.80
C SER A 505 -4.36 22.70 -2.68
N GLN A 506 -5.31 23.64 -2.68
CA GLN A 506 -6.43 23.69 -1.74
C GLN A 506 -7.65 22.88 -2.19
N LEU A 507 -7.66 22.37 -3.42
CA LEU A 507 -8.73 21.56 -3.99
C LEU A 507 -8.50 20.05 -3.86
N LYS A 508 -7.36 19.64 -3.28
CA LYS A 508 -6.98 18.23 -3.06
C LYS A 508 -8.03 17.41 -2.30
N PHE A 509 -8.84 18.03 -1.45
CA PHE A 509 -9.91 17.35 -0.72
C PHE A 509 -10.95 16.69 -1.64
N ILE A 510 -11.15 17.20 -2.87
CA ILE A 510 -12.05 16.61 -3.87
C ILE A 510 -11.42 15.34 -4.46
N LEU A 511 -10.10 15.36 -4.70
CA LEU A 511 -9.35 14.18 -5.14
C LEU A 511 -9.37 13.09 -4.08
N GLU A 512 -9.15 13.46 -2.82
CA GLU A 512 -9.22 12.54 -1.68
C GLU A 512 -10.60 11.88 -1.57
N ALA A 513 -11.67 12.64 -1.79
CA ALA A 513 -13.04 12.10 -1.80
C ALA A 513 -13.26 11.07 -2.91
N TRP A 514 -12.84 11.35 -4.14
CA TRP A 514 -12.94 10.41 -5.25
C TRP A 514 -12.11 9.16 -5.06
N LEU A 515 -10.86 9.30 -4.59
CA LEU A 515 -10.00 8.17 -4.24
C LEU A 515 -10.65 7.30 -3.16
N GLN A 516 -11.27 7.92 -2.15
CA GLN A 516 -12.01 7.20 -1.12
C GLN A 516 -13.22 6.46 -1.70
N ILE A 517 -13.99 7.06 -2.62
CA ILE A 517 -15.12 6.39 -3.30
C ILE A 517 -14.65 5.16 -4.07
N ILE A 518 -13.57 5.30 -4.86
CA ILE A 518 -12.99 4.19 -5.65
C ILE A 518 -12.59 3.04 -4.74
N GLU A 519 -11.93 3.36 -3.63
CA GLU A 519 -11.50 2.40 -2.63
C GLU A 519 -12.67 1.71 -1.92
N CYS A 520 -13.69 2.47 -1.52
CA CYS A 520 -14.90 1.91 -0.91
C CYS A 520 -15.62 0.93 -1.84
N ARG A 521 -15.76 1.27 -3.14
CA ARG A 521 -16.38 0.36 -4.12
C ARG A 521 -15.56 -0.91 -4.35
N ARG A 522 -14.22 -0.82 -4.30
CA ARG A 522 -13.34 -2.00 -4.30
C ARG A 522 -13.65 -2.91 -3.12
N VAL A 523 -13.71 -2.35 -1.92
CA VAL A 523 -13.98 -3.12 -0.70
C VAL A 523 -15.38 -3.77 -0.78
N LEU A 524 -16.42 -3.03 -1.20
CA LEU A 524 -17.77 -3.59 -1.34
C LEU A 524 -17.83 -4.78 -2.29
N LYS A 525 -17.19 -4.70 -3.46
CA LYS A 525 -17.11 -5.82 -4.41
C LYS A 525 -16.64 -7.11 -3.70
N TRP A 526 -15.65 -6.99 -2.82
CA TRP A 526 -15.09 -8.13 -2.08
C TRP A 526 -15.89 -8.51 -0.83
N THR A 527 -16.61 -7.58 -0.20
CA THR A 527 -17.53 -7.92 0.90
C THR A 527 -18.68 -8.79 0.42
N TYR A 528 -19.16 -8.62 -0.81
CA TYR A 528 -20.14 -9.52 -1.41
C TYR A 528 -19.61 -10.95 -1.58
N ALA A 529 -18.34 -11.11 -1.97
CA ALA A 529 -17.69 -12.41 -2.02
C ALA A 529 -17.57 -13.04 -0.62
N TYR A 530 -17.18 -12.24 0.39
CA TYR A 530 -17.16 -12.67 1.79
C TYR A 530 -18.55 -13.16 2.25
N GLY A 531 -19.58 -12.34 2.06
CA GLY A 531 -20.95 -12.64 2.47
C GLY A 531 -21.56 -13.86 1.76
N TYR A 532 -21.09 -14.19 0.56
CA TYR A 532 -21.49 -15.41 -0.15
C TYR A 532 -20.93 -16.69 0.49
N TYR A 533 -19.66 -16.65 0.92
CA TYR A 533 -19.00 -17.80 1.55
C TYR A 533 -19.20 -17.87 3.07
N LEU A 534 -19.87 -16.87 3.67
CA LEU A 534 -20.22 -16.89 5.08
C LEU A 534 -21.21 -18.03 5.39
N PRO A 535 -20.91 -18.95 6.33
CA PRO A 535 -21.72 -20.13 6.56
C PRO A 535 -23.18 -19.83 6.95
N ASP A 536 -24.14 -20.60 6.41
CA ASP A 536 -25.58 -20.38 6.62
C ASP A 536 -26.05 -20.54 8.07
N HIS A 537 -25.33 -21.33 8.87
CA HIS A 537 -25.69 -21.60 10.26
C HIS A 537 -25.30 -20.47 11.22
N GLU A 538 -24.45 -19.52 10.80
CA GLU A 538 -23.97 -18.42 11.64
C GLU A 538 -24.88 -17.17 11.52
N HIS A 539 -26.16 -17.32 11.86
CA HIS A 539 -27.18 -16.28 11.65
C HIS A 539 -26.84 -14.92 12.29
N ALA A 540 -26.24 -14.90 13.48
CA ALA A 540 -25.88 -13.66 14.18
C ALA A 540 -24.74 -12.90 13.46
N LYS A 541 -23.73 -13.62 12.96
CA LYS A 541 -22.64 -13.03 12.15
C LYS A 541 -23.16 -12.49 10.84
N ARG A 542 -24.10 -13.20 10.19
CA ARG A 542 -24.74 -12.73 8.97
C ARG A 542 -25.53 -11.43 9.16
N GLN A 543 -26.34 -11.34 10.22
CA GLN A 543 -27.08 -10.11 10.54
C GLN A 543 -26.14 -8.94 10.85
N PHE A 544 -25.06 -9.19 11.62
CA PHE A 544 -24.08 -8.16 11.93
C PHE A 544 -23.32 -7.68 10.68
N PHE A 545 -22.94 -8.60 9.81
CA PHE A 545 -22.34 -8.29 8.50
C PHE A 545 -23.26 -7.43 7.63
N GLU A 546 -24.52 -7.82 7.48
CA GLU A 546 -25.51 -7.09 6.66
C GLU A 546 -25.78 -5.68 7.22
N TYR A 547 -25.76 -5.52 8.55
CA TYR A 547 -25.84 -4.22 9.19
C TYR A 547 -24.63 -3.33 8.86
N LEU A 548 -23.40 -3.83 9.06
CA LEU A 548 -22.17 -3.08 8.77
C LEU A 548 -22.06 -2.71 7.29
N GLN A 549 -22.37 -3.66 6.40
CA GLN A 549 -22.31 -3.44 4.96
C GLN A 549 -23.38 -2.44 4.49
N GLY A 550 -24.66 -2.71 4.78
CA GLY A 550 -25.78 -1.97 4.20
C GLY A 550 -26.09 -0.66 4.91
N GLN A 551 -26.15 -0.65 6.25
CA GLN A 551 -26.59 0.54 6.99
C GLN A 551 -25.48 1.58 7.16
N GLU A 552 -24.24 1.12 7.34
CA GLU A 552 -23.11 2.03 7.64
C GLU A 552 -22.29 2.33 6.37
N ALA A 553 -21.73 1.30 5.74
CA ALA A 553 -20.77 1.48 4.65
C ALA A 553 -21.42 1.94 3.33
N GLU A 554 -22.41 1.21 2.81
CA GLU A 554 -23.06 1.52 1.53
C GLU A 554 -23.80 2.87 1.57
N SER A 555 -24.59 3.10 2.63
CA SER A 555 -25.29 4.38 2.81
C SER A 555 -24.31 5.57 2.91
N GLY A 556 -23.20 5.41 3.64
CA GLY A 556 -22.16 6.43 3.74
C GLY A 556 -21.48 6.70 2.40
N LEU A 557 -21.19 5.65 1.63
CA LEU A 557 -20.60 5.75 0.31
C LEU A 557 -21.49 6.49 -0.68
N GLU A 558 -22.78 6.15 -0.76
CA GLU A 558 -23.69 6.80 -1.71
C GLU A 558 -23.92 8.28 -1.37
N ARG A 559 -23.94 8.64 -0.09
CA ARG A 559 -23.98 10.05 0.34
C ARG A 559 -22.73 10.82 -0.07
N LEU A 560 -21.55 10.22 0.10
CA LEU A 560 -20.28 10.82 -0.33
C LEU A 560 -20.25 10.99 -1.85
N HIS A 561 -20.58 9.92 -2.58
CA HIS A 561 -20.58 9.92 -4.04
C HIS A 561 -21.56 10.94 -4.61
N GLN A 562 -22.78 11.01 -4.07
CA GLN A 562 -23.77 12.01 -4.49
C GLN A 562 -23.29 13.44 -4.22
N CYS A 563 -22.63 13.70 -3.09
CA CYS A 563 -22.10 15.02 -2.77
C CYS A 563 -21.02 15.44 -3.79
N VAL A 564 -20.12 14.54 -4.15
CA VAL A 564 -19.08 14.83 -5.14
C VAL A 564 -19.64 14.94 -6.56
N GLU A 565 -20.59 14.09 -6.96
CA GLU A 565 -21.11 14.07 -8.33
C GLU A 565 -22.10 15.22 -8.59
N LYS A 566 -22.98 15.54 -7.63
CA LYS A 566 -24.07 16.52 -7.85
C LYS A 566 -23.81 17.87 -7.23
N ASP A 567 -23.31 17.94 -6.00
CA ASP A 567 -23.12 19.22 -5.33
C ASP A 567 -21.93 19.98 -5.95
N LEU A 568 -20.89 19.26 -6.38
CA LEU A 568 -19.73 19.87 -7.07
C LEU A 568 -20.11 20.59 -8.39
N LEU A 569 -21.07 20.04 -9.14
CA LEU A 569 -21.52 20.61 -10.41
C LEU A 569 -22.06 22.04 -10.25
N GLN A 570 -22.62 22.37 -9.09
CA GLN A 570 -23.14 23.70 -8.80
C GLN A 570 -22.01 24.75 -8.82
N PHE A 571 -20.83 24.37 -8.34
CA PHE A 571 -19.65 25.25 -8.31
C PHE A 571 -18.88 25.25 -9.63
N LEU A 572 -18.89 24.13 -10.36
CA LEU A 572 -18.33 24.06 -11.72
C LEU A 572 -19.11 24.90 -12.71
N ASN A 573 -20.44 25.00 -12.55
CA ASN A 573 -21.31 25.77 -13.44
C ASN A 573 -21.58 27.20 -12.96
N ALA A 574 -21.09 27.60 -11.79
CA ALA A 574 -21.27 28.94 -11.25
C ALA A 574 -20.61 30.02 -12.14
N GLU A 575 -21.20 31.22 -12.16
CA GLU A 575 -20.69 32.39 -12.90
C GLU A 575 -19.56 33.13 -12.14
N GLY A 576 -19.27 32.77 -10.89
CA GLY A 576 -18.21 33.36 -10.07
C GLY A 576 -17.98 32.63 -8.73
N PRO A 577 -17.07 33.14 -7.88
CA PRO A 577 -16.73 32.52 -6.61
C PRO A 577 -17.92 32.53 -5.64
N SER A 578 -18.26 31.37 -5.10
CA SER A 578 -19.40 31.20 -4.19
C SER A 578 -18.96 31.24 -2.73
N LYS A 579 -19.73 31.93 -1.89
CA LYS A 579 -19.50 31.95 -0.44
C LYS A 579 -19.73 30.58 0.21
N ASP A 580 -20.58 29.75 -0.40
CA ASP A 580 -20.95 28.43 0.09
C ASP A 580 -19.89 27.36 -0.23
N PHE A 581 -18.83 27.70 -0.98
CA PHE A 581 -17.79 26.76 -1.36
C PHE A 581 -16.99 26.23 -0.16
N ASN A 582 -16.79 27.04 0.88
CA ASN A 582 -16.14 26.60 2.12
C ASN A 582 -17.03 25.65 2.94
N ASP A 583 -18.35 25.84 2.90
CA ASP A 583 -19.29 24.92 3.53
C ASP A 583 -19.33 23.59 2.79
N PHE A 584 -19.31 23.63 1.45
CA PHE A 584 -19.13 22.44 0.61
C PHE A 584 -17.82 21.71 0.93
N ARG A 585 -16.69 22.43 1.04
CA ARG A 585 -15.39 21.83 1.41
C ARG A 585 -15.44 21.11 2.74
N THR A 586 -16.03 21.75 3.76
CA THR A 586 -16.14 21.18 5.10
C THR A 586 -17.07 19.95 5.09
N LYS A 587 -18.21 20.05 4.41
CA LYS A 587 -19.16 18.94 4.22
C LYS A 587 -18.48 17.75 3.53
N LEU A 588 -17.76 18.01 2.44
CA LEU A 588 -17.13 16.95 1.64
C LEU A 588 -16.02 16.25 2.43
N ALA A 589 -15.12 17.01 3.05
CA ALA A 589 -14.05 16.44 3.88
C ALA A 589 -14.60 15.62 5.06
N GLY A 590 -15.68 16.11 5.70
CA GLY A 590 -16.37 15.39 6.76
C GLY A 590 -16.98 14.07 6.29
N LEU A 591 -17.69 14.07 5.15
CA LEU A 591 -18.24 12.85 4.56
C LEU A 591 -17.14 11.86 4.18
N THR A 592 -16.03 12.33 3.57
CA THR A 592 -14.88 11.47 3.23
C THR A 592 -14.32 10.77 4.46
N SER A 593 -14.11 11.51 5.55
CA SER A 593 -13.60 10.96 6.82
C SER A 593 -14.55 9.96 7.46
N VAL A 594 -15.85 10.28 7.52
CA VAL A 594 -16.87 9.39 8.09
C VAL A 594 -17.00 8.10 7.27
N THR A 595 -17.06 8.19 5.95
CA THR A 595 -17.14 7.03 5.06
C THR A 595 -15.88 6.17 5.20
N LYS A 596 -14.69 6.77 5.26
CA LYS A 596 -13.45 6.04 5.52
C LYS A 596 -13.52 5.22 6.81
N ASN A 597 -14.01 5.81 7.89
CA ASN A 597 -14.16 5.13 9.18
C ASN A 597 -15.13 3.94 9.12
N TYR A 598 -16.27 4.07 8.43
CA TYR A 598 -17.20 2.94 8.24
C TYR A 598 -16.52 1.77 7.51
N PHE A 599 -15.77 2.07 6.45
CA PHE A 599 -15.06 1.04 5.68
C PHE A 599 -13.90 0.41 6.45
N GLU A 600 -13.14 1.19 7.23
CA GLU A 600 -12.10 0.64 8.10
C GLU A 600 -12.66 -0.29 9.16
N ASN A 601 -13.80 0.07 9.77
CA ASN A 601 -14.49 -0.77 10.75
C ASN A 601 -15.03 -2.05 10.10
N LEU A 602 -15.63 -1.94 8.91
CA LEU A 602 -16.10 -3.09 8.13
C LEU A 602 -14.95 -4.05 7.81
N VAL A 603 -13.82 -3.55 7.29
CA VAL A 603 -12.65 -4.38 6.98
C VAL A 603 -12.12 -5.07 8.23
N LYS A 604 -11.92 -4.34 9.34
CA LYS A 604 -11.44 -4.91 10.60
C LYS A 604 -12.37 -5.99 11.14
N ALA A 605 -13.69 -5.76 11.09
CA ALA A 605 -14.69 -6.72 11.55
C ALA A 605 -14.66 -8.02 10.73
N LEU A 606 -14.50 -7.91 9.41
CA LEU A 606 -14.45 -9.06 8.50
C LEU A 606 -13.15 -9.86 8.64
N GLU A 607 -12.01 -9.19 8.80
CA GLU A 607 -10.71 -9.85 9.00
C GLU A 607 -10.62 -10.57 10.35
N ASN A 608 -11.29 -10.05 11.37
CA ASN A 608 -11.41 -10.72 12.67
C ASN A 608 -12.51 -11.79 12.68
N GLY A 609 -13.09 -12.15 11.52
CA GLY A 609 -14.11 -13.19 11.39
C GLY A 609 -15.41 -12.89 12.14
N LEU A 610 -15.72 -11.60 12.32
CA LEU A 610 -16.91 -11.10 13.04
C LEU A 610 -16.97 -11.58 14.51
N ALA A 611 -15.80 -11.74 15.15
CA ALA A 611 -15.69 -12.22 16.53
C ALA A 611 -16.45 -11.38 17.58
N ASP A 612 -16.74 -10.11 17.28
CA ASP A 612 -17.50 -9.22 18.17
C ASP A 612 -18.92 -9.75 18.46
N VAL A 613 -19.47 -10.59 17.57
CA VAL A 613 -20.78 -11.23 17.76
C VAL A 613 -20.74 -12.25 18.91
N ASP A 614 -19.63 -12.97 19.07
CA ASP A 614 -19.47 -13.99 20.12
C ASP A 614 -19.33 -13.34 21.51
N SER A 615 -18.77 -12.12 21.57
CA SER A 615 -18.64 -11.35 22.82
C SER A 615 -19.99 -10.91 23.41
N HIS A 616 -21.00 -10.64 22.55
CA HIS A 616 -22.36 -10.29 22.96
C HIS A 616 -23.21 -11.51 23.38
N ALA A 617 -22.93 -12.69 22.82
CA ALA A 617 -23.55 -13.94 23.25
C ALA A 617 -23.12 -14.34 24.67
N ALA A 618 -21.85 -14.15 25.02
CA ALA A 618 -21.33 -14.46 26.36
C ALA A 618 -21.92 -13.55 27.45
N CYS A 619 -22.18 -12.28 27.16
CA CYS A 619 -22.75 -11.33 28.12
C CYS A 619 -24.25 -11.57 28.38
N SER A 620 -24.97 -12.10 27.39
CA SER A 620 -26.42 -12.37 27.49
C SER A 620 -26.76 -13.61 28.34
N SER A 621 -25.80 -14.51 28.58
CA SER A 621 -25.98 -15.72 29.39
C SER A 621 -25.92 -15.49 30.91
N LYS A 622 -25.48 -14.30 31.38
CA LYS A 622 -25.38 -13.97 32.82
C LYS A 622 -26.52 -13.12 33.38
N ALA A 623 -27.51 -12.77 32.56
CA ALA A 623 -28.62 -11.90 32.96
C ALA A 623 -29.97 -12.61 32.85
N THR A 624 -30.19 -13.71 33.58
CA THR A 624 -31.54 -14.22 33.90
C THR A 624 -31.49 -15.29 35.00
N SER A 625 -31.55 -14.88 36.27
CA SER A 625 -32.35 -15.56 37.31
C SER A 625 -32.36 -14.76 38.60
N SER A 626 -33.18 -13.71 38.64
CA SER A 626 -33.64 -13.13 39.90
C SER A 626 -35.11 -12.74 39.76
N LYS A 627 -36.01 -13.72 39.96
CA LYS A 627 -37.38 -13.43 40.38
C LYS A 627 -37.81 -14.37 41.50
N SER A 628 -38.00 -13.74 42.64
CA SER A 628 -38.64 -14.20 43.84
C SER A 628 -40.12 -14.52 43.61
N THR A 629 -40.56 -15.71 44.00
CA THR A 629 -41.95 -16.00 44.39
C THR A 629 -41.94 -16.86 45.63
N GLY A 630 -42.49 -16.32 46.72
CA GLY A 630 -42.69 -17.06 47.96
C GLY A 630 -43.94 -17.93 47.88
N CYS A 631 -43.85 -19.15 48.38
CA CYS A 631 -44.96 -19.81 49.07
C CYS A 631 -44.42 -20.90 50.00
N SER A 632 -44.95 -20.91 51.22
CA SER A 632 -44.54 -21.70 52.37
C SER A 632 -44.87 -23.19 52.27
N SER A 633 -43.93 -24.07 52.64
CA SER A 633 -44.28 -25.34 53.32
C SER A 633 -43.09 -25.97 54.08
N LYS A 634 -43.19 -25.86 55.41
CA LYS A 634 -42.91 -26.85 56.46
C LYS A 634 -41.85 -27.97 56.26
N THR A 635 -40.90 -27.92 57.21
CA THR A 635 -40.38 -29.00 58.10
C THR A 635 -39.28 -29.98 57.67
N ARG A 636 -38.26 -30.03 58.58
CA ARG A 636 -37.36 -31.15 58.99
C ARG A 636 -36.32 -31.58 57.94
N GLY A 637 -35.04 -31.79 58.24
CA GLY A 637 -34.27 -31.80 59.48
C GLY A 637 -33.01 -32.65 59.26
N LYS A 638 -31.87 -32.19 59.84
CA LYS A 638 -30.64 -32.95 60.18
C LYS A 638 -29.87 -33.75 59.11
N GLY A 639 -28.56 -33.55 59.09
CA GLY A 639 -27.61 -34.66 59.01
C GLY A 639 -26.31 -34.40 58.25
N LYS A 640 -25.25 -34.05 58.98
CA LYS A 640 -23.85 -34.18 58.55
C LYS A 640 -23.53 -35.66 58.26
N GLY A 641 -22.66 -35.92 57.26
CA GLY A 641 -22.03 -37.22 57.06
C GLY A 641 -20.91 -37.15 56.01
N SER A 642 -19.68 -37.35 56.47
CA SER A 642 -18.43 -37.38 55.70
C SER A 642 -18.07 -38.82 55.32
N SER A 643 -17.53 -39.08 54.13
CA SER A 643 -16.55 -40.13 53.76
C SER A 643 -16.46 -40.20 52.23
N ARG A 644 -15.30 -39.93 51.59
CA ARG A 644 -14.09 -40.76 51.36
C ARG A 644 -14.34 -42.06 50.59
N THR A 645 -13.71 -42.12 49.39
CA THR A 645 -13.09 -43.22 48.61
C THR A 645 -13.44 -43.00 47.14
N GLY A 646 -12.55 -42.92 46.16
CA GLY A 646 -11.23 -43.52 45.96
C GLY A 646 -11.26 -44.28 44.63
N GLY A 647 -10.26 -44.09 43.77
CA GLY A 647 -9.96 -45.03 42.69
C GLY A 647 -9.86 -44.46 41.28
N SER A 648 -8.61 -44.40 40.81
CA SER A 648 -8.10 -44.22 39.44
C SER A 648 -8.03 -42.79 38.89
#